data_AF-A0A8T5B037-F1
#
_entry.id   AF-A0A8T5B037-F1
#
_cell.length_a   1.000
_cell.length_b   1.000
_cell.length_c   1.000
_cell.angle_alpha   90.00
_cell.angle_beta   90.00
_cell.angle_gamma   90.00
#
_symmetry.space_group_name_H-M   'P 1'
#
loop_
_entity.id
_entity.type
_entity.pdbx_description
1 polymer ?
#
loop_
_entity_poly.entity_id
_entity_poly.type
_entity_poly.pdbx_seq_one_letter_code
_entity_poly.pdbx_strand_id
1 'polypeptide(L)'
;MREEIKRKFERKHLKRIKIRVRTGAIVNLSVFSSFLVVALIIFRKIILSPGVIGLVNDWFIPPFSGQFKQLFEMNWYAWYPYMDFGQRSGTLSSILLYRMFLYLLASLSLDGGVISKIIVIFVSTLAGFSMFYLCRQMKISLFPAVLSGIFYMMTPMVFDYFVGGIEFIVFIYALMPLIIVFFGKSLEEKNYKNIIITDIAIGLASSLLHIIIIGVALLLFFLLYSLQRKNGHGFLYCLKIFSIILCISFLISTFWMLPLVDDVIKGRMYEWWAAARPLPMEHYLFMEQLAYPINIVRLIGFPAGYFLQTASTSYHWQAVSFIPVFLALLALLLRPKDEKVIFFGILATIGIVLSAGTKGPLDGIWLWLLRETPLRIFRESYKWIPLACMGYAFLLGKVSEAFQHFAFKKLISLSLYKRNLFSSMTHSQFKKRAIASLFTFLIFGSVVFASSWPFLTGDLGGNMRTYNFDQYRESWKWLYNNPKDFRVLMLPAPYPTLYPGQKYESEDIISHFAGKPSIYVGKITAPQFTLFLIKTLYENRTAYLSKLLGLANVKYIVFDTGKISTKTAWWIPQKYFPSALFTNEKIISTLNQQESIKLIKSDGTIIIFNNTDYLPHVFPADQISLIAGDLSSLVSITYMESLKLESLGLIYVNQLSAEDIKILSNLPNVRIIVQDDYFLELVLSAVPKEYILRPIEYAVASSPFEGWCPYADWYWYNWYYTAELDRLVFTFVKSNLTVPYALKQSKDYNVYLKTYFSPRASKITIYDGGLKIGEITTNALNELGFRWVNLDSARLNQGDHVLKIESGEGENIIASIAVVPKDVMEDAFESVNDLVRNKQVIWLSELEKWQVPKNIAWAQRCFDCLRWHVNPNTMKWLKSSMVENDTFILTAHFHGNETVAEEVEMYTDTKPINLRSYPYFELSYKVQAPQVQTVAIDLYVDFTGDYVADEIAYDWSARPLFQVPALSEYTCYQFNMLEEVKQRFPNNEAYNLVGVKIHFKKLNVMADGNYNFFIKHVQVYGLPWTPSELGVIASHGFATVTKHNAPINRSLYIPKQGLYEIYLRGASKIIDSVLTINMSKTEFKALLHPISGGLHWYKVGEITLSEGFHDVFLKTDGGDEVFLDQLLIMQTSDSLRASPITTSLMHERVNPTKYLIHANASQPFYVIFSEAYDDSWKIHLEDDSIRGYPTYSFGNIFFINKTGRINMLLEYERQKLYEVGKCISFSSFIILSSFLIIPSSILKLFSKRIRSRIRHNGK
;
A
#
# COMPACT_ATOMS: atom_id res chain seq x y z
N MET A 1 22.18 67.57 -39.89
CA MET A 1 23.36 67.36 -39.02
C MET A 1 23.02 66.85 -37.61
N ARG A 2 22.22 67.54 -36.76
CA ARG A 2 21.83 67.03 -35.41
C ARG A 2 21.09 65.68 -35.43
N GLU A 3 20.17 65.46 -36.37
CA GLU A 3 19.49 64.16 -36.53
C GLU A 3 20.43 63.04 -36.98
N GLU A 4 21.45 63.36 -37.77
CA GLU A 4 22.40 62.40 -38.30
C GLU A 4 23.41 61.93 -37.25
N ILE A 5 23.84 62.84 -36.36
CA ILE A 5 24.62 62.53 -35.16
C ILE A 5 23.80 61.65 -34.21
N LYS A 6 22.50 61.96 -34.01
CA LYS A 6 21.59 61.15 -33.20
C LYS A 6 21.41 59.73 -33.77
N ARG A 7 21.21 59.59 -35.09
CA ARG A 7 21.14 58.29 -35.79
C ARG A 7 22.46 57.50 -35.72
N LYS A 8 23.63 58.16 -35.86
CA LYS A 8 24.95 57.51 -35.68
C LYS A 8 25.16 57.05 -34.24
N PHE A 9 24.75 57.85 -33.25
CA PHE A 9 24.84 57.51 -31.84
C PHE A 9 23.91 56.33 -31.49
N GLU A 10 22.65 56.36 -31.95
CA GLU A 10 21.69 55.27 -31.80
C GLU A 10 22.18 53.98 -32.49
N ARG A 11 22.72 54.05 -33.71
CA ARG A 11 23.33 52.89 -34.40
C ARG A 11 24.52 52.32 -33.63
N LYS A 12 25.42 53.17 -33.11
CA LYS A 12 26.60 52.74 -32.33
C LYS A 12 26.20 52.16 -30.97
N HIS A 13 25.15 52.71 -30.36
CA HIS A 13 24.57 52.23 -29.11
C HIS A 13 23.85 50.88 -29.30
N LEU A 14 23.02 50.75 -30.34
CA LEU A 14 22.39 49.48 -30.75
C LEU A 14 23.41 48.41 -31.10
N LYS A 15 24.52 48.76 -31.77
CA LYS A 15 25.62 47.83 -32.07
C LYS A 15 26.30 47.35 -30.78
N ARG A 16 26.56 48.26 -29.82
CA ARG A 16 27.11 47.90 -28.50
C ARG A 16 26.15 47.03 -27.67
N ILE A 17 24.84 47.29 -27.72
CA ILE A 17 23.82 46.46 -27.06
C ILE A 17 23.77 45.08 -27.71
N LYS A 18 23.70 44.98 -29.05
CA LYS A 18 23.72 43.70 -29.77
C LYS A 18 24.98 42.89 -29.46
N ILE A 19 26.15 43.52 -29.43
CA ILE A 19 27.41 42.87 -29.06
C ILE A 19 27.30 42.35 -27.62
N ARG A 20 26.92 43.18 -26.64
CA ARG A 20 26.82 42.80 -25.23
C ARG A 20 25.82 41.67 -24.97
N VAL A 21 24.68 41.67 -25.67
CA VAL A 21 23.68 40.58 -25.62
C VAL A 21 24.26 39.30 -26.19
N ARG A 22 24.95 39.37 -27.34
CA ARG A 22 25.60 38.21 -27.97
C ARG A 22 26.71 37.64 -27.08
N THR A 23 27.54 38.49 -26.45
CA THR A 23 28.59 38.03 -25.52
C THR A 23 27.98 37.38 -24.28
N GLY A 24 26.89 37.93 -23.73
CA GLY A 24 26.19 37.35 -22.58
C GLY A 24 25.56 35.99 -22.88
N ALA A 25 24.94 35.84 -24.06
CA ALA A 25 24.37 34.57 -24.51
C ALA A 25 25.45 33.48 -24.67
N ILE A 26 26.59 33.82 -25.27
CA ILE A 26 27.74 32.91 -25.41
C ILE A 26 28.24 32.45 -24.04
N VAL A 27 28.40 33.36 -23.08
CA VAL A 27 28.84 33.00 -21.71
C VAL A 27 27.86 32.05 -21.04
N ASN A 28 26.55 32.34 -21.11
CA ASN A 28 25.54 31.46 -20.51
C ASN A 28 25.54 30.07 -21.16
N LEU A 29 25.69 30.00 -22.49
CA LEU A 29 25.80 28.73 -23.20
C LEU A 29 27.05 27.95 -22.79
N SER A 30 28.21 28.61 -22.71
CA SER A 30 29.45 27.99 -22.24
C SER A 30 29.34 27.47 -20.81
N VAL A 31 28.67 28.21 -19.91
CA VAL A 31 28.45 27.76 -18.53
C VAL A 31 27.47 26.60 -18.48
N PHE A 32 26.38 26.64 -19.25
CA PHE A 32 25.47 25.50 -19.37
C PHE A 32 26.22 24.25 -19.85
N SER A 33 27.06 24.38 -20.88
CA SER A 33 27.92 23.28 -21.34
C SER A 33 28.89 22.79 -20.27
N SER A 34 29.41 23.66 -19.40
CA SER A 34 30.26 23.23 -18.29
C SER A 34 29.51 22.40 -17.24
N PHE A 35 28.27 22.77 -16.91
CA PHE A 35 27.42 21.97 -16.03
C PHE A 35 27.04 20.63 -16.67
N LEU A 36 26.81 20.62 -18.00
CA LEU A 36 26.59 19.39 -18.75
C LEU A 36 27.80 18.46 -18.64
N VAL A 37 29.02 18.98 -18.79
CA VAL A 37 30.24 18.17 -18.61
C VAL A 37 30.35 17.62 -17.19
N VAL A 38 30.04 18.42 -16.16
CA VAL A 38 30.02 17.93 -14.76
C VAL A 38 28.99 16.80 -14.60
N ALA A 39 27.77 16.96 -15.12
CA ALA A 39 26.75 15.92 -15.08
C ALA A 39 27.20 14.64 -15.81
N LEU A 40 27.83 14.76 -16.99
CA LEU A 40 28.39 13.62 -17.72
C LEU A 40 29.48 12.90 -16.92
N ILE A 41 30.32 13.61 -16.16
CA ILE A 41 31.34 13.00 -15.29
C ILE A 41 30.69 12.25 -14.11
N ILE A 42 29.68 12.86 -13.47
CA ILE A 42 28.94 12.28 -12.34
C ILE A 42 28.27 10.96 -12.73
N PHE A 43 27.68 10.88 -13.93
CA PHE A 43 26.93 9.72 -14.40
C PHE A 43 27.69 8.87 -15.43
N ARG A 44 29.01 9.05 -15.57
CA ARG A 44 29.80 8.43 -16.66
C ARG A 44 29.65 6.91 -16.77
N LYS A 45 29.53 6.19 -15.65
CA LYS A 45 29.37 4.72 -15.68
C LYS A 45 27.95 4.33 -16.08
N ILE A 46 26.95 5.09 -15.65
CA ILE A 46 25.53 4.89 -15.96
C ILE A 46 25.23 5.17 -17.42
N ILE A 47 25.86 6.18 -18.00
CA ILE A 47 25.67 6.54 -19.41
C ILE A 47 26.14 5.41 -20.31
N LEU A 48 27.31 4.85 -19.98
CA LEU A 48 27.96 3.78 -20.74
C LEU A 48 27.35 2.39 -20.52
N SER A 49 26.60 2.18 -19.43
CA SER A 49 25.99 0.88 -19.15
C SER A 49 24.68 0.67 -19.93
N PRO A 50 24.41 -0.52 -20.52
CA PRO A 50 23.17 -0.77 -21.25
C PRO A 50 21.95 -0.89 -20.33
N GLY A 51 20.75 -0.64 -20.86
CA GLY A 51 19.49 -0.78 -20.13
C GLY A 51 18.98 0.52 -19.50
N VAL A 52 17.96 0.37 -18.64
CA VAL A 52 17.21 1.45 -17.98
C VAL A 52 17.76 1.71 -16.59
N ILE A 53 17.92 2.98 -16.22
CA ILE A 53 18.19 3.34 -14.83
C ILE A 53 16.97 2.99 -14.02
N GLY A 54 17.10 2.17 -12.98
CA GLY A 54 15.94 1.90 -12.16
C GLY A 54 16.16 0.91 -11.03
N LEU A 55 15.04 0.40 -10.53
CA LEU A 55 14.93 -0.67 -9.55
C LEU A 55 15.51 -0.37 -8.16
N VAL A 56 15.40 0.88 -7.72
CA VAL A 56 15.63 1.30 -6.32
C VAL A 56 14.45 2.17 -5.90
N ASN A 57 13.62 1.70 -4.96
CA ASN A 57 12.40 2.38 -4.51
C ASN A 57 11.47 2.80 -5.67
N ASP A 58 11.39 4.10 -5.99
CA ASP A 58 10.30 4.75 -6.76
C ASP A 58 10.62 4.99 -8.24
N TRP A 59 11.70 4.40 -8.78
CA TRP A 59 12.05 4.55 -10.20
C TRP A 59 10.92 4.03 -11.10
N PHE A 60 10.22 4.95 -11.77
CA PHE A 60 8.97 4.65 -12.51
C PHE A 60 9.06 4.96 -14.02
N ILE A 61 10.24 4.77 -14.62
CA ILE A 61 10.46 4.95 -16.06
C ILE A 61 10.37 3.60 -16.79
N PRO A 62 9.38 3.39 -17.68
CA PRO A 62 9.22 2.13 -18.39
C PRO A 62 10.33 1.88 -19.43
N PRO A 63 10.73 0.61 -19.68
CA PRO A 63 11.81 0.29 -20.61
C PRO A 63 11.49 0.53 -22.09
N PHE A 64 10.26 0.35 -22.54
CA PHE A 64 9.90 0.39 -23.95
C PHE A 64 9.16 1.68 -24.30
N SER A 65 9.50 2.29 -25.43
CA SER A 65 8.88 3.54 -25.92
C SER A 65 7.34 3.50 -25.94
N GLY A 66 6.72 2.39 -26.34
CA GLY A 66 5.25 2.26 -26.35
C GLY A 66 4.58 2.27 -24.97
N GLN A 67 5.30 1.93 -23.90
CA GLN A 67 4.79 1.94 -22.53
C GLN A 67 4.62 3.37 -21.99
N PHE A 68 5.34 4.36 -22.52
CA PHE A 68 5.18 5.76 -22.10
C PHE A 68 3.79 6.32 -22.40
N LYS A 69 3.08 5.74 -23.36
CA LYS A 69 1.66 6.06 -23.59
C LYS A 69 0.82 5.68 -22.36
N GLN A 70 1.03 4.49 -21.80
CA GLN A 70 0.34 4.05 -20.58
C GLN A 70 0.70 4.95 -19.40
N LEU A 71 1.99 5.30 -19.23
CA LEU A 71 2.48 6.23 -18.20
C LEU A 71 1.79 7.60 -18.28
N PHE A 72 1.64 8.14 -19.49
CA PHE A 72 0.94 9.40 -19.73
C PHE A 72 -0.56 9.30 -19.46
N GLU A 73 -1.21 8.25 -19.96
CA GLU A 73 -2.65 8.02 -19.78
C GLU A 73 -3.06 7.92 -18.31
N MET A 74 -2.16 7.48 -17.41
CA MET A 74 -2.42 7.43 -15.98
C MET A 74 -2.89 8.76 -15.37
N ASN A 75 -2.44 9.87 -15.94
CA ASN A 75 -2.78 11.21 -15.46
C ASN A 75 -3.55 12.02 -16.51
N TRP A 76 -3.84 11.45 -17.68
CA TRP A 76 -4.67 12.10 -18.68
C TRP A 76 -6.17 11.97 -18.38
N TYR A 77 -6.56 10.94 -17.62
CA TYR A 77 -7.93 10.65 -17.21
C TYR A 77 -8.07 10.73 -15.68
N ALA A 78 -9.28 11.06 -15.22
CA ALA A 78 -9.65 11.10 -13.81
C ALA A 78 -9.71 9.70 -13.17
N TRP A 79 -9.86 8.67 -14.01
CA TRP A 79 -9.78 7.26 -13.64
C TRP A 79 -8.52 6.64 -14.21
N TYR A 80 -7.76 5.96 -13.36
CA TYR A 80 -6.52 5.31 -13.72
C TYR A 80 -6.74 3.79 -13.80
N PRO A 81 -6.70 3.19 -15.01
CA PRO A 81 -7.18 1.83 -15.23
C PRO A 81 -6.09 0.74 -15.13
N TYR A 82 -4.81 1.09 -14.94
CA TYR A 82 -3.70 0.13 -15.06
C TYR A 82 -3.17 -0.39 -13.70
N MET A 83 -3.72 0.04 -12.55
CA MET A 83 -3.44 -0.58 -11.24
C MET A 83 -4.66 -1.38 -10.79
N ASP A 84 -4.50 -2.70 -10.62
CA ASP A 84 -5.51 -3.60 -10.07
C ASP A 84 -6.84 -3.52 -10.83
N PHE A 85 -7.92 -3.14 -10.13
CA PHE A 85 -9.26 -2.93 -10.69
C PHE A 85 -9.49 -1.48 -11.12
N GLY A 86 -8.45 -0.68 -11.22
CA GLY A 86 -8.52 0.76 -11.44
C GLY A 86 -8.77 1.57 -10.17
N GLN A 87 -8.41 2.85 -10.20
CA GLN A 87 -8.62 3.76 -9.07
C GLN A 87 -8.71 5.22 -9.53
N ARG A 88 -9.16 6.11 -8.65
CA ARG A 88 -9.13 7.56 -8.88
C ARG A 88 -7.69 8.03 -9.13
N SER A 89 -7.47 8.91 -10.12
CA SER A 89 -6.13 9.43 -10.47
C SER A 89 -5.50 10.29 -9.34
N GLY A 90 -6.30 10.75 -8.37
CA GLY A 90 -5.85 11.38 -7.13
C GLY A 90 -4.81 12.49 -7.33
N THR A 91 -3.86 12.59 -6.40
CA THR A 91 -2.83 13.63 -6.35
C THR A 91 -1.74 13.46 -7.42
N LEU A 92 -1.61 12.27 -8.01
CA LEU A 92 -0.66 11.96 -9.09
C LEU A 92 -0.98 12.74 -10.37
N SER A 93 -2.22 13.18 -10.55
CA SER A 93 -2.59 14.07 -11.65
C SER A 93 -1.69 15.31 -11.70
N SER A 94 -1.21 15.82 -10.56
CA SER A 94 -0.37 17.03 -10.51
C SER A 94 0.90 16.94 -11.36
N ILE A 95 1.47 15.75 -11.59
CA ILE A 95 2.71 15.57 -12.39
C ILE A 95 2.45 15.29 -13.89
N LEU A 96 1.24 15.51 -14.40
CA LEU A 96 0.87 15.27 -15.80
C LEU A 96 1.83 15.91 -16.81
N LEU A 97 2.23 17.17 -16.60
CA LEU A 97 3.10 17.89 -17.54
C LEU A 97 4.50 17.25 -17.64
N TYR A 98 5.01 16.73 -16.52
CA TYR A 98 6.28 16.01 -16.50
C TYR A 98 6.18 14.69 -17.29
N ARG A 99 5.11 13.90 -17.08
CA ARG A 99 4.90 12.64 -17.82
C ARG A 99 4.60 12.89 -19.30
N MET A 100 3.91 13.97 -19.64
CA MET A 100 3.73 14.41 -21.02
C MET A 100 5.08 14.71 -21.70
N PHE A 101 6.01 15.34 -20.99
CA PHE A 101 7.37 15.56 -21.50
C PHE A 101 8.10 14.24 -21.75
N LEU A 102 8.01 13.25 -20.85
CA LEU A 102 8.58 11.92 -21.07
C LEU A 102 7.96 11.21 -22.28
N TYR A 103 6.64 11.29 -22.43
CA TYR A 103 5.93 10.72 -23.57
C TYR A 103 6.35 11.37 -24.90
N LEU A 104 6.56 12.69 -24.93
CA LEU A 104 7.07 13.39 -26.11
C LEU A 104 8.49 12.92 -26.48
N LEU A 105 9.36 12.66 -25.50
CA LEU A 105 10.68 12.06 -25.78
C LEU A 105 10.55 10.65 -26.36
N ALA A 106 9.64 9.83 -25.82
CA ALA A 106 9.37 8.49 -26.33
C ALA A 106 8.78 8.49 -27.75
N SER A 107 8.04 9.54 -28.13
CA SER A 107 7.51 9.71 -29.48
C SER A 107 8.59 9.90 -30.55
N LEU A 108 9.82 10.21 -30.15
CA LEU A 108 11.01 10.23 -31.02
C LEU A 108 11.67 8.84 -31.15
N SER A 109 10.93 7.77 -30.83
CA SER A 109 11.39 6.37 -30.79
C SER A 109 12.54 6.13 -29.80
N LEU A 110 12.62 6.93 -28.75
CA LEU A 110 13.57 6.73 -27.66
C LEU A 110 12.99 5.74 -26.64
N ASP A 111 13.69 4.63 -26.41
CA ASP A 111 13.34 3.68 -25.35
C ASP A 111 13.73 4.24 -23.96
N GLY A 112 13.18 3.62 -22.91
CA GLY A 112 13.34 4.05 -21.52
C GLY A 112 14.79 4.15 -21.06
N GLY A 113 15.67 3.30 -21.60
CA GLY A 113 17.09 3.33 -21.25
C GLY A 113 17.81 4.59 -21.72
N VAL A 114 17.36 5.18 -22.82
CA VAL A 114 17.89 6.47 -23.28
C VAL A 114 17.23 7.62 -22.52
N ILE A 115 15.91 7.56 -22.35
CA ILE A 115 15.14 8.60 -21.68
C ILE A 115 15.59 8.77 -20.22
N SER A 116 15.75 7.68 -19.46
CA SER A 116 16.16 7.75 -18.06
C SER A 116 17.50 8.45 -17.88
N LYS A 117 18.46 8.20 -18.80
CA LYS A 117 19.78 8.85 -18.81
C LYS A 117 19.70 10.32 -19.19
N ILE A 118 18.93 10.66 -20.24
CA ILE A 118 18.71 12.05 -20.66
C ILE A 118 18.14 12.86 -19.50
N ILE A 119 17.15 12.33 -18.79
CA ILE A 119 16.49 13.02 -17.69
C ILE A 119 17.46 13.34 -16.55
N VAL A 120 18.22 12.37 -16.08
CA VAL A 120 19.16 12.60 -14.96
C VAL A 120 20.25 13.62 -15.34
N ILE A 121 20.79 13.55 -16.56
CA ILE A 121 21.78 14.51 -17.07
C ILE A 121 21.16 15.90 -17.21
N PHE A 122 20.00 15.99 -17.86
CA PHE A 122 19.31 17.24 -18.13
C PHE A 122 18.91 17.95 -16.83
N VAL A 123 18.28 17.23 -15.89
CA VAL A 123 17.82 17.77 -14.61
C VAL A 123 18.99 18.26 -13.76
N SER A 124 20.08 17.48 -13.68
CA SER A 124 21.29 17.90 -12.94
C SER A 124 21.93 19.14 -13.55
N THR A 125 22.04 19.18 -14.88
CA THR A 125 22.57 20.34 -15.62
C THR A 125 21.69 21.57 -15.39
N LEU A 126 20.37 21.39 -15.44
CA LEU A 126 19.39 22.45 -15.22
C LEU A 126 19.48 22.99 -13.79
N ALA A 127 19.66 22.14 -12.77
CA ALA A 127 19.83 22.57 -11.39
C ALA A 127 21.07 23.45 -11.21
N GLY A 128 22.22 23.01 -11.74
CA GLY A 128 23.46 23.80 -11.67
C GLY A 128 23.33 25.14 -12.40
N PHE A 129 22.77 25.11 -13.62
CA PHE A 129 22.59 26.30 -14.43
C PHE A 129 21.56 27.28 -13.87
N SER A 130 20.43 26.80 -13.33
CA SER A 130 19.38 27.66 -12.77
C SER A 130 19.89 28.43 -11.56
N MET A 131 20.62 27.76 -10.67
CA MET A 131 21.23 28.39 -9.50
C MET A 131 22.33 29.37 -9.91
N PHE A 132 23.19 28.99 -10.87
CA PHE A 132 24.14 29.92 -11.47
C PHE A 132 23.45 31.18 -12.01
N TYR A 133 22.37 31.00 -12.78
CA TYR A 133 21.62 32.10 -13.37
C TYR A 133 21.03 33.01 -12.29
N LEU A 134 20.46 32.43 -11.21
CA LEU A 134 20.01 33.18 -10.04
C LEU A 134 21.12 34.02 -9.43
N CYS A 135 22.27 33.41 -9.13
CA CYS A 135 23.42 34.12 -8.57
C CYS A 135 23.87 35.29 -9.46
N ARG A 136 23.90 35.09 -10.79
CA ARG A 136 24.25 36.13 -11.75
C ARG A 136 23.23 37.28 -11.80
N GLN A 137 21.92 36.98 -11.76
CA GLN A 137 20.90 38.03 -11.67
C GLN A 137 20.98 38.79 -10.35
N MET A 138 21.36 38.10 -9.28
CA MET A 138 21.58 38.70 -7.95
C MET A 138 22.92 39.42 -7.82
N LYS A 139 23.70 39.54 -8.92
CA LYS A 139 24.97 40.28 -9.06
C LYS A 139 26.21 39.63 -8.43
N ILE A 140 26.20 38.31 -8.18
CA ILE A 140 27.39 37.55 -7.78
C ILE A 140 28.30 37.35 -8.99
N SER A 141 29.62 37.52 -8.85
CA SER A 141 30.64 37.32 -9.89
C SER A 141 30.63 35.91 -10.53
N LEU A 142 31.23 35.76 -11.73
CA LEU A 142 31.11 34.56 -12.57
C LEU A 142 31.51 33.26 -11.86
N PHE A 143 32.72 33.18 -11.32
CA PHE A 143 33.26 31.95 -10.72
C PHE A 143 32.53 31.54 -9.42
N PRO A 144 32.27 32.44 -8.46
CA PRO A 144 31.41 32.13 -7.32
C PRO A 144 30.00 31.71 -7.70
N ALA A 145 29.41 32.29 -8.76
CA ALA A 145 28.12 31.84 -9.26
C ALA A 145 28.18 30.41 -9.84
N VAL A 146 29.26 30.05 -10.54
CA VAL A 146 29.48 28.68 -11.03
C VAL A 146 29.63 27.72 -9.86
N LEU A 147 30.40 28.10 -8.84
CA LEU A 147 30.55 27.32 -7.60
C LEU A 147 29.21 27.10 -6.90
N SER A 148 28.36 28.13 -6.77
CA SER A 148 26.99 27.99 -6.24
C SER A 148 26.18 26.96 -7.02
N GLY A 149 26.29 26.97 -8.35
CA GLY A 149 25.63 25.99 -9.21
C GLY A 149 26.14 24.56 -8.99
N ILE A 150 27.46 24.38 -8.87
CA ILE A 150 28.08 23.07 -8.61
C ILE A 150 27.61 22.53 -7.25
N PHE A 151 27.64 23.36 -6.21
CA PHE A 151 27.12 22.96 -4.89
C PHE A 151 25.64 22.57 -4.94
N TYR A 152 24.81 23.37 -5.61
CA TYR A 152 23.36 23.14 -5.68
C TYR A 152 22.99 21.85 -6.43
N MET A 153 23.72 21.49 -7.50
CA MET A 153 23.48 20.24 -8.23
C MET A 153 24.08 19.00 -7.54
N MET A 154 24.97 19.16 -6.56
CA MET A 154 25.67 18.07 -5.86
C MET A 154 25.32 17.99 -4.37
N THR A 155 24.12 18.42 -3.97
CA THR A 155 23.69 18.31 -2.57
C THR A 155 23.36 16.86 -2.18
N PRO A 156 23.52 16.46 -0.90
CA PRO A 156 23.13 15.14 -0.41
C PRO A 156 21.69 14.75 -0.78
N MET A 157 20.76 15.69 -0.69
CA MET A 157 19.36 15.47 -1.08
C MET A 157 19.21 15.09 -2.56
N VAL A 158 19.92 15.75 -3.47
CA VAL A 158 19.88 15.42 -4.92
C VAL A 158 20.41 14.00 -5.16
N PHE A 159 21.43 13.59 -4.41
CA PHE A 159 21.94 12.21 -4.46
C PHE A 159 20.87 11.21 -4.05
N ASP A 160 20.27 11.42 -2.88
CA ASP A 160 19.27 10.51 -2.33
C ASP A 160 18.03 10.41 -3.23
N TYR A 161 17.58 11.51 -3.83
CA TYR A 161 16.42 11.49 -4.74
C TYR A 161 16.71 10.80 -6.07
N PHE A 162 17.92 10.95 -6.63
CA PHE A 162 18.28 10.18 -7.83
C PHE A 162 18.44 8.70 -7.53
N VAL A 163 19.03 8.33 -6.39
CA VAL A 163 19.12 6.92 -6.00
C VAL A 163 17.73 6.36 -5.73
N GLY A 164 16.88 7.07 -4.99
CA GLY A 164 15.52 6.64 -4.64
C GLY A 164 14.50 6.69 -5.76
N GLY A 165 14.86 7.14 -6.97
CA GLY A 165 13.94 7.16 -8.12
C GLY A 165 12.87 8.22 -8.08
N ILE A 166 13.16 9.36 -7.45
CA ILE A 166 12.23 10.48 -7.30
C ILE A 166 12.71 11.67 -8.15
N GLU A 167 13.10 11.40 -9.40
CA GLU A 167 13.76 12.35 -10.29
C GLU A 167 12.88 13.54 -10.68
N PHE A 168 11.55 13.37 -10.69
CA PHE A 168 10.62 14.46 -10.95
C PHE A 168 10.68 15.55 -9.87
N ILE A 169 11.00 15.20 -8.62
CA ILE A 169 11.23 16.20 -7.56
C ILE A 169 12.51 16.97 -7.83
N VAL A 170 13.57 16.31 -8.31
CA VAL A 170 14.81 16.99 -8.70
C VAL A 170 14.56 17.94 -9.88
N PHE A 171 13.67 17.58 -10.80
CA PHE A 171 13.23 18.48 -11.87
C PHE A 171 12.53 19.73 -11.33
N ILE A 172 11.63 19.58 -10.35
CA ILE A 172 10.98 20.72 -9.67
C ILE A 172 12.02 21.59 -8.93
N TYR A 173 12.91 20.95 -8.17
CA TYR A 173 14.03 21.61 -7.49
C TYR A 173 14.89 22.43 -8.46
N ALA A 174 15.24 21.86 -9.62
CA ALA A 174 16.02 22.54 -10.65
C ALA A 174 15.33 23.81 -11.20
N LEU A 175 14.00 23.89 -11.17
CA LEU A 175 13.23 25.05 -11.61
C LEU A 175 13.09 26.15 -10.54
N MET A 176 13.21 25.82 -9.24
CA MET A 176 13.00 26.77 -8.14
C MET A 176 13.84 28.06 -8.25
N PRO A 177 15.16 28.01 -8.57
CA PRO A 177 15.93 29.23 -8.74
C PRO A 177 15.43 30.11 -9.89
N LEU A 178 14.95 29.51 -11.00
CA LEU A 178 14.38 30.28 -12.12
C LEU A 178 13.08 30.97 -11.70
N ILE A 179 12.22 30.27 -10.97
CA ILE A 179 10.96 30.81 -10.44
C ILE A 179 11.23 32.07 -9.61
N ILE A 180 12.17 32.01 -8.65
CA ILE A 180 12.55 33.15 -7.81
C ILE A 180 13.12 34.32 -8.65
N VAL A 181 13.94 34.02 -9.65
CA VAL A 181 14.53 35.04 -10.52
C VAL A 181 13.47 35.80 -11.31
N PHE A 182 12.59 35.09 -12.00
CA PHE A 182 11.57 35.73 -12.83
C PHE A 182 10.49 36.39 -11.97
N PHE A 183 10.20 35.83 -10.79
CA PHE A 183 9.32 36.48 -9.81
C PHE A 183 9.90 37.81 -9.35
N GLY A 184 11.16 37.84 -8.91
CA GLY A 184 11.82 39.10 -8.51
C GLY A 184 11.84 40.12 -9.65
N LYS A 185 12.13 39.68 -10.88
CA LYS A 185 12.06 40.56 -12.06
C LYS A 185 10.66 41.08 -12.36
N SER A 186 9.60 40.33 -12.05
CA SER A 186 8.22 40.81 -12.22
C SER A 186 7.86 41.94 -11.24
N LEU A 187 8.49 41.96 -10.07
CA LEU A 187 8.35 43.01 -9.06
C LEU A 187 9.20 44.24 -9.39
N GLU A 188 10.38 44.05 -9.98
CA GLU A 188 11.30 45.13 -10.36
C GLU A 188 10.96 45.77 -11.71
N GLU A 189 10.68 44.94 -12.72
CA GLU A 189 10.45 45.34 -14.10
C GLU A 189 8.94 45.30 -14.39
N LYS A 190 8.36 46.39 -14.93
CA LYS A 190 6.96 46.42 -15.39
C LYS A 190 6.76 45.64 -16.71
N ASN A 191 7.23 44.39 -16.74
CA ASN A 191 7.28 43.52 -17.90
C ASN A 191 6.49 42.23 -17.63
N TYR A 192 5.35 42.10 -18.31
CA TYR A 192 4.45 40.96 -18.19
C TYR A 192 5.11 39.64 -18.62
N LYS A 193 6.18 39.66 -19.45
CA LYS A 193 6.87 38.43 -19.84
C LYS A 193 7.47 37.69 -18.64
N ASN A 194 7.92 38.41 -17.61
CA ASN A 194 8.48 37.80 -16.41
C ASN A 194 7.40 37.08 -15.59
N ILE A 195 6.20 37.67 -15.47
CA ILE A 195 5.02 37.05 -14.85
C ILE A 195 4.72 35.73 -15.56
N ILE A 196 4.59 35.77 -16.89
CA ILE A 196 4.27 34.58 -17.70
C ILE A 196 5.33 33.48 -17.54
N ILE A 197 6.62 33.83 -17.55
CA ILE A 197 7.69 32.83 -17.38
C ILE A 197 7.63 32.23 -15.97
N THR A 198 7.37 33.03 -14.94
CA THR A 198 7.18 32.55 -13.57
C THR A 198 6.02 31.55 -13.50
N ASP A 199 4.85 31.89 -14.04
CA ASP A 199 3.67 31.02 -14.00
C ASP A 199 3.84 29.72 -14.79
N ILE A 200 4.46 29.78 -15.98
CA ILE A 200 4.80 28.57 -16.75
C ILE A 200 5.77 27.67 -15.97
N ALA A 201 6.78 28.26 -15.32
CA ALA A 201 7.73 27.52 -14.51
C ALA A 201 7.07 26.89 -13.28
N ILE A 202 6.13 27.59 -12.61
CA ILE A 202 5.32 27.04 -11.50
C ILE A 202 4.43 25.90 -12.01
N GLY A 203 3.80 26.06 -13.17
CA GLY A 203 2.99 25.00 -13.79
C GLY A 203 3.80 23.74 -14.09
N LEU A 204 4.98 23.88 -14.69
CA LEU A 204 5.91 22.75 -14.92
C LEU A 204 6.44 22.14 -13.62
N ALA A 205 6.59 22.97 -12.59
CA ALA A 205 6.99 22.57 -11.24
C ALA A 205 5.81 22.12 -10.36
N SER A 206 4.60 21.98 -10.94
CA SER A 206 3.41 21.69 -10.15
C SER A 206 3.40 20.23 -9.71
N SER A 207 3.54 20.04 -8.41
CA SER A 207 3.11 18.84 -7.70
C SER A 207 2.45 19.30 -6.40
N LEU A 208 1.52 18.52 -5.87
CA LEU A 208 0.73 18.91 -4.69
C LEU A 208 1.60 19.39 -3.51
N LEU A 209 2.74 18.74 -3.25
CA LEU A 209 3.65 19.11 -2.18
C LEU A 209 4.51 20.34 -2.50
N HIS A 210 5.06 20.39 -3.71
CA HIS A 210 6.05 21.41 -4.06
C HIS A 210 5.43 22.76 -4.39
N ILE A 211 4.16 22.80 -4.80
CA ILE A 211 3.46 24.08 -4.99
C ILE A 211 3.36 24.86 -3.66
N ILE A 212 3.22 24.16 -2.53
CA ILE A 212 3.21 24.76 -1.20
C ILE A 212 4.61 25.27 -0.84
N ILE A 213 5.66 24.46 -1.08
CA ILE A 213 7.06 24.85 -0.81
C ILE A 213 7.45 26.09 -1.64
N ILE A 214 7.11 26.09 -2.93
CA ILE A 214 7.33 27.23 -3.83
C ILE A 214 6.51 28.44 -3.36
N GLY A 215 5.25 28.24 -2.97
CA GLY A 215 4.38 29.28 -2.42
C GLY A 215 4.97 29.96 -1.19
N VAL A 216 5.53 29.19 -0.24
CA VAL A 216 6.24 29.72 0.94
C VAL A 216 7.45 30.55 0.52
N ALA A 217 8.28 30.06 -0.40
CA ALA A 217 9.45 30.79 -0.88
C ALA A 217 9.07 32.12 -1.57
N LEU A 218 8.00 32.12 -2.38
CA LEU A 218 7.47 33.31 -3.05
C LEU A 218 6.86 34.30 -2.05
N LEU A 219 6.10 33.83 -1.06
CA LEU A 219 5.52 34.65 -0.01
C LEU A 219 6.61 35.36 0.80
N LEU A 220 7.65 34.64 1.22
CA LEU A 220 8.79 35.23 1.93
C LEU A 220 9.52 36.27 1.08
N PHE A 221 9.75 35.98 -0.21
CA PHE A 221 10.36 36.93 -1.12
C PHE A 221 9.50 38.18 -1.27
N PHE A 222 8.18 38.01 -1.44
CA PHE A 222 7.21 39.10 -1.51
C PHE A 222 7.25 39.97 -0.24
N LEU A 223 7.16 39.37 0.94
CA LEU A 223 7.15 40.10 2.22
C LEU A 223 8.43 40.92 2.38
N LEU A 224 9.61 40.31 2.26
CA LEU A 224 10.88 41.02 2.43
C LEU A 224 11.08 42.11 1.37
N TYR A 225 10.75 41.84 0.11
CA TYR A 225 10.85 42.82 -0.96
C TYR A 225 9.87 43.99 -0.77
N SER A 226 8.67 43.71 -0.25
CA SER A 226 7.65 44.73 0.00
C SER A 226 8.00 45.65 1.17
N LEU A 227 8.65 45.13 2.23
CA LEU A 227 9.12 45.91 3.39
C LEU A 227 10.16 46.97 3.00
N GLN A 228 10.88 46.77 1.90
CA GLN A 228 11.86 47.74 1.37
C GLN A 228 11.19 48.94 0.69
N ARG A 229 9.90 48.85 0.33
CA ARG A 229 9.16 49.94 -0.29
C ARG A 229 8.52 50.80 0.78
N LYS A 230 9.14 51.97 1.05
CA LYS A 230 8.65 52.95 2.04
C LYS A 230 7.32 53.65 1.69
N ASN A 231 6.67 53.31 0.57
CA ASN A 231 5.40 53.93 0.14
C ASN A 231 4.30 52.89 -0.09
N GLY A 232 3.06 53.20 0.34
CA GLY A 232 1.92 52.27 0.22
C GLY A 232 1.61 51.83 -1.21
N HIS A 233 1.86 52.69 -2.21
CA HIS A 233 1.72 52.34 -3.62
C HIS A 233 2.69 51.23 -4.09
N GLY A 234 3.88 51.15 -3.52
CA GLY A 234 4.85 50.10 -3.83
C GLY A 234 4.39 48.73 -3.31
N PHE A 235 3.90 48.69 -2.07
CA PHE A 235 3.31 47.49 -1.48
C PHE A 235 2.12 46.97 -2.30
N LEU A 236 1.16 47.85 -2.62
CA LEU A 236 -0.02 47.49 -3.41
C LEU A 236 0.35 46.95 -4.80
N TYR A 237 1.39 47.50 -5.44
CA TYR A 237 1.89 46.96 -6.70
C TYR A 237 2.45 45.54 -6.54
N CYS A 238 3.29 45.30 -5.53
CA CYS A 238 3.82 43.97 -5.26
C CYS A 238 2.71 42.96 -4.96
N LEU A 239 1.72 43.35 -4.13
CA LEU A 239 0.57 42.52 -3.78
C LEU A 239 -0.25 42.18 -5.02
N LYS A 240 -0.45 43.15 -5.91
CA LYS A 240 -1.12 42.93 -7.20
C LYS A 240 -0.37 41.90 -8.05
N ILE A 241 0.95 42.03 -8.21
CA ILE A 241 1.74 41.09 -9.01
C ILE A 241 1.72 39.69 -8.41
N PHE A 242 1.91 39.58 -7.09
CA PHE A 242 1.82 38.31 -6.36
C PHE A 242 0.44 37.66 -6.56
N SER A 243 -0.64 38.44 -6.43
CA SER A 243 -2.02 37.96 -6.64
C SER A 243 -2.25 37.49 -8.07
N ILE A 244 -1.70 38.20 -9.07
CA ILE A 244 -1.80 37.79 -10.49
C ILE A 244 -1.11 36.44 -10.70
N ILE A 245 0.09 36.25 -10.16
CA ILE A 245 0.84 34.99 -10.28
C ILE A 245 0.09 33.85 -9.58
N LEU A 246 -0.44 34.07 -8.37
CA LEU A 246 -1.27 33.06 -7.70
C LEU A 246 -2.50 32.68 -8.54
N CYS A 247 -3.19 33.65 -9.14
CA CYS A 247 -4.34 33.39 -10.00
C CYS A 247 -3.96 32.61 -11.26
N ILE A 248 -2.90 33.02 -11.97
CA ILE A 248 -2.50 32.35 -13.22
C ILE A 248 -1.96 30.94 -12.93
N SER A 249 -1.12 30.80 -11.90
CA SER A 249 -0.65 29.49 -11.44
C SER A 249 -1.82 28.57 -11.07
N PHE A 250 -2.86 29.10 -10.43
CA PHE A 250 -4.09 28.35 -10.17
C PHE A 250 -4.78 27.89 -11.46
N LEU A 251 -4.89 28.76 -12.47
CA LEU A 251 -5.50 28.42 -13.77
C LEU A 251 -4.71 27.32 -14.51
N ILE A 252 -3.38 27.38 -14.52
CA ILE A 252 -2.51 26.37 -15.17
C ILE A 252 -2.60 25.01 -14.47
N SER A 253 -2.92 24.98 -13.18
CA SER A 253 -3.01 23.75 -12.38
C SER A 253 -4.46 23.35 -12.05
N THR A 254 -5.46 23.99 -12.65
CA THR A 254 -6.89 23.72 -12.41
C THR A 254 -7.27 22.27 -12.72
N PHE A 255 -6.63 21.63 -13.69
CA PHE A 255 -6.91 20.24 -14.07
C PHE A 255 -6.81 19.23 -12.91
N TRP A 256 -5.91 19.42 -11.95
CA TRP A 256 -5.82 18.57 -10.76
C TRP A 256 -6.34 19.25 -9.48
N MET A 257 -6.30 20.58 -9.38
CA MET A 257 -6.80 21.29 -8.20
C MET A 257 -8.33 21.28 -8.10
N LEU A 258 -9.05 21.34 -9.22
CA LEU A 258 -10.51 21.36 -9.21
C LEU A 258 -11.10 20.02 -8.70
N PRO A 259 -10.64 18.84 -9.17
CA PRO A 259 -11.02 17.56 -8.56
C PRO A 259 -10.63 17.46 -7.08
N LEU A 260 -9.43 17.96 -6.71
CA LEU A 260 -8.97 17.93 -5.32
C LEU A 260 -9.88 18.75 -4.40
N VAL A 261 -10.28 19.96 -4.83
CA VAL A 261 -11.21 20.81 -4.07
C VAL A 261 -12.57 20.14 -3.94
N ASP A 262 -13.09 19.51 -5.00
CA ASP A 262 -14.34 18.75 -4.93
C ASP A 262 -14.26 17.59 -3.92
N ASP A 263 -13.13 16.90 -3.85
CA ASP A 263 -12.89 15.84 -2.87
C ASP A 263 -12.76 16.36 -1.44
N VAL A 264 -12.16 17.53 -1.22
CA VAL A 264 -12.11 18.17 0.10
C VAL A 264 -13.51 18.60 0.55
N ILE A 265 -14.26 19.30 -0.31
CA ILE A 265 -15.59 19.84 0.02
C ILE A 265 -16.57 18.72 0.36
N LYS A 266 -16.52 17.61 -0.38
CA LYS A 266 -17.43 16.46 -0.17
C LYS A 266 -16.92 15.47 0.90
N GLY A 267 -15.86 15.81 1.64
CA GLY A 267 -15.30 14.95 2.69
C GLY A 267 -14.60 13.68 2.19
N ARG A 268 -14.56 13.44 0.87
CA ARG A 268 -13.97 12.23 0.27
C ARG A 268 -12.46 12.22 0.32
N MET A 269 -11.83 13.39 0.48
CA MET A 269 -10.41 13.44 0.78
C MET A 269 -10.15 12.75 2.13
N TYR A 270 -10.97 12.99 3.15
CA TYR A 270 -10.88 12.26 4.42
C TYR A 270 -11.10 10.76 4.22
N GLU A 271 -12.03 10.32 3.37
CA GLU A 271 -12.17 8.89 3.03
C GLU A 271 -10.92 8.32 2.35
N TRP A 272 -10.27 9.07 1.46
CA TRP A 272 -9.01 8.67 0.82
C TRP A 272 -7.86 8.59 1.84
N TRP A 273 -7.79 9.51 2.80
CA TRP A 273 -6.77 9.52 3.87
C TRP A 273 -7.09 8.55 5.01
N ALA A 274 -8.36 8.28 5.28
CA ALA A 274 -8.84 7.28 6.22
C ALA A 274 -8.74 5.88 5.62
N ALA A 275 -8.89 5.73 4.29
CA ALA A 275 -8.50 4.53 3.55
C ALA A 275 -6.98 4.37 3.46
N ALA A 276 -6.24 5.47 3.31
CA ALA A 276 -4.80 5.52 3.47
C ALA A 276 -4.39 5.58 4.96
N ARG A 277 -4.80 4.57 5.74
CA ARG A 277 -4.22 4.12 7.02
C ARG A 277 -3.91 5.22 8.06
N PRO A 278 -4.48 5.23 9.27
CA PRO A 278 -3.77 5.88 10.38
C PRO A 278 -2.42 5.16 10.51
N LEU A 279 -1.34 5.83 10.12
CA LEU A 279 0.00 5.25 10.22
C LEU A 279 0.35 5.19 11.71
N PRO A 280 0.82 4.05 12.23
CA PRO A 280 1.25 3.96 13.62
C PRO A 280 2.37 4.97 13.91
N MET A 281 2.53 5.36 15.18
CA MET A 281 3.52 6.38 15.58
C MET A 281 4.94 6.01 15.12
N GLU A 282 5.29 4.72 15.17
CA GLU A 282 6.58 4.22 14.70
C GLU A 282 6.87 4.59 13.24
N HIS A 283 5.84 4.63 12.37
CA HIS A 283 6.03 4.84 10.94
C HIS A 283 6.39 6.31 10.69
N TYR A 284 5.78 7.24 11.44
CA TYR A 284 6.26 8.62 11.44
C TYR A 284 7.68 8.71 11.98
N LEU A 285 7.99 8.01 13.09
CA LEU A 285 9.34 8.02 13.65
C LEU A 285 10.39 7.43 12.70
N PHE A 286 10.04 6.41 11.91
CA PHE A 286 10.88 5.80 10.89
C PHE A 286 11.10 6.76 9.71
N MET A 287 10.05 7.43 9.22
CA MET A 287 10.17 8.47 8.19
C MET A 287 10.99 9.68 8.67
N GLU A 288 11.15 9.85 9.98
CA GLU A 288 11.92 10.92 10.61
C GLU A 288 13.26 10.44 11.19
N GLN A 289 13.68 9.20 10.91
CA GLN A 289 14.84 8.57 11.57
C GLN A 289 16.18 9.28 11.30
N LEU A 290 16.29 9.99 10.17
CA LEU A 290 17.46 10.80 9.82
C LEU A 290 17.23 12.30 9.97
N ALA A 291 16.05 12.74 10.41
CA ALA A 291 15.65 14.13 10.50
C ALA A 291 16.23 14.90 11.70
N TYR A 292 17.24 14.36 12.38
CA TYR A 292 17.93 15.06 13.47
C TYR A 292 18.49 16.40 12.99
N PRO A 293 18.40 17.49 13.78
CA PRO A 293 18.90 18.81 13.38
C PRO A 293 20.35 18.80 12.87
N ILE A 294 21.20 17.96 13.46
CA ILE A 294 22.61 17.81 13.06
C ILE A 294 22.77 17.27 11.62
N ASN A 295 21.87 16.39 11.18
CA ASN A 295 21.86 15.84 9.83
C ASN A 295 21.20 16.83 8.87
N ILE A 296 20.07 17.41 9.25
CA ILE A 296 19.33 18.37 8.42
C ILE A 296 20.18 19.60 8.08
N VAL A 297 20.98 20.10 9.03
CA VAL A 297 21.93 21.20 8.79
C VAL A 297 22.94 20.85 7.69
N ARG A 298 23.30 19.57 7.54
CA ARG A 298 24.18 19.04 6.50
C ARG A 298 23.41 18.66 5.22
N LEU A 299 22.11 18.97 5.15
CA LEU A 299 21.18 18.61 4.07
C LEU A 299 20.92 17.09 3.95
N ILE A 300 21.11 16.35 5.04
CA ILE A 300 20.84 14.91 5.14
C ILE A 300 19.54 14.73 5.92
N GLY A 301 18.55 14.06 5.33
CA GLY A 301 17.28 13.76 6.00
C GLY A 301 16.43 12.72 5.28
N PHE A 302 16.84 12.27 4.10
CA PHE A 302 16.14 11.19 3.40
C PHE A 302 16.23 9.91 4.22
N PRO A 303 15.11 9.24 4.54
CA PRO A 303 15.10 8.16 5.52
C PRO A 303 16.03 6.99 5.15
N ALA A 304 16.23 6.70 3.86
CA ALA A 304 17.13 5.62 3.44
C ALA A 304 18.61 5.96 3.62
N GLY A 305 18.97 7.25 3.64
CA GLY A 305 20.33 7.73 3.86
C GLY A 305 21.37 7.21 2.85
N TYR A 306 21.03 7.01 1.58
CA TYR A 306 21.94 6.45 0.55
C TYR A 306 23.26 7.24 0.44
N PHE A 307 23.17 8.56 0.52
CA PHE A 307 24.33 9.44 0.51
C PHE A 307 25.23 9.19 1.73
N LEU A 308 24.65 9.15 2.93
CA LEU A 308 25.38 8.91 4.18
C LEU A 308 26.05 7.53 4.19
N GLN A 309 25.35 6.50 3.69
CA GLN A 309 25.90 5.15 3.54
C GLN A 309 27.11 5.11 2.60
N THR A 310 27.09 5.91 1.52
CA THR A 310 28.18 5.97 0.55
C THR A 310 29.36 6.80 1.05
N ALA A 311 29.08 7.92 1.71
CA ALA A 311 30.09 8.91 2.07
C ALA A 311 31.03 8.48 3.21
N SER A 312 30.81 7.29 3.80
CA SER A 312 31.44 6.76 5.01
C SER A 312 31.01 7.46 6.30
N THR A 313 30.78 6.69 7.36
CA THR A 313 30.51 7.20 8.71
C THR A 313 31.75 7.74 9.41
N SER A 314 32.92 7.76 8.75
CA SER A 314 34.16 8.27 9.35
C SER A 314 33.98 9.68 9.93
N TYR A 315 34.51 9.89 11.14
CA TYR A 315 34.47 11.18 11.82
C TYR A 315 35.10 12.30 10.98
N HIS A 316 36.09 11.96 10.15
CA HIS A 316 36.72 12.87 9.19
C HIS A 316 35.75 13.42 8.16
N TRP A 317 35.00 12.55 7.46
CA TRP A 317 34.04 13.03 6.47
C TRP A 317 32.88 13.80 7.11
N GLN A 318 32.42 13.35 8.29
CA GLN A 318 31.40 14.08 9.04
C GLN A 318 31.85 15.52 9.32
N ALA A 319 33.08 15.72 9.79
CA ALA A 319 33.64 17.07 9.98
C ALA A 319 33.72 17.86 8.67
N VAL A 320 34.17 17.24 7.57
CA VAL A 320 34.26 17.89 6.25
C VAL A 320 32.89 18.36 5.74
N SER A 321 31.84 17.59 5.97
CA SER A 321 30.49 17.93 5.48
C SER A 321 29.87 19.17 6.12
N PHE A 322 30.35 19.62 7.28
CA PHE A 322 29.92 20.89 7.89
C PHE A 322 30.62 22.11 7.30
N ILE A 323 31.79 21.93 6.67
CA ILE A 323 32.59 23.06 6.18
C ILE A 323 31.81 23.91 5.14
N PRO A 324 31.16 23.33 4.10
CA PRO A 324 30.35 24.13 3.18
C PRO A 324 29.24 24.93 3.87
N VAL A 325 28.62 24.34 4.90
CA VAL A 325 27.52 24.95 5.65
C VAL A 325 28.02 26.12 6.49
N PHE A 326 29.09 25.93 7.27
CA PHE A 326 29.71 27.01 8.03
C PHE A 326 30.18 28.14 7.11
N LEU A 327 30.84 27.81 6.00
CA LEU A 327 31.23 28.79 5.00
C LEU A 327 30.03 29.55 4.42
N ALA A 328 28.90 28.89 4.19
CA ALA A 328 27.68 29.57 3.75
C ALA A 328 27.15 30.53 4.82
N LEU A 329 27.05 30.09 6.09
CA LEU A 329 26.53 30.90 7.19
C LEU A 329 27.41 32.12 7.50
N LEU A 330 28.72 32.08 7.22
CA LEU A 330 29.60 33.27 7.29
C LEU A 330 29.10 34.45 6.44
N ALA A 331 28.29 34.21 5.40
CA ALA A 331 27.67 35.29 4.62
C ALA A 331 26.86 36.23 5.50
N LEU A 332 26.13 35.70 6.49
CA LEU A 332 25.28 36.46 7.40
C LEU A 332 26.12 37.39 8.28
N LEU A 333 27.34 36.97 8.65
CA LEU A 333 28.28 37.78 9.43
C LEU A 333 29.04 38.80 8.58
N LEU A 334 29.44 38.41 7.36
CA LEU A 334 30.18 39.27 6.44
C LEU A 334 29.31 40.34 5.79
N ARG A 335 28.01 40.07 5.63
CA ARG A 335 27.03 40.93 4.94
C ARG A 335 25.68 40.98 5.67
N PRO A 336 25.64 41.34 6.97
CA PRO A 336 24.40 41.29 7.78
C PRO A 336 23.31 42.26 7.34
N LYS A 337 23.65 43.23 6.49
CA LYS A 337 22.71 44.23 5.94
C LYS A 337 22.34 43.98 4.48
N ASP A 338 22.92 42.96 3.83
CA ASP A 338 22.53 42.60 2.46
C ASP A 338 21.20 41.84 2.52
N GLU A 339 20.13 42.48 2.06
CA GLU A 339 18.76 41.95 2.12
C GLU A 339 18.62 40.59 1.44
N LYS A 340 19.42 40.32 0.39
CA LYS A 340 19.42 39.03 -0.29
C LYS A 340 20.05 37.96 0.60
N VAL A 341 21.13 38.31 1.30
CA VAL A 341 21.77 37.43 2.28
C VAL A 341 20.80 37.13 3.43
N ILE A 342 20.03 38.11 3.89
CA ILE A 342 18.98 37.91 4.89
C ILE A 342 17.88 36.97 4.36
N PHE A 343 17.35 37.23 3.15
CA PHE A 343 16.31 36.38 2.55
C PHE A 343 16.75 34.91 2.44
N PHE A 344 17.91 34.65 1.83
CA PHE A 344 18.41 33.28 1.66
C PHE A 344 18.85 32.65 2.99
N GLY A 345 19.22 33.47 3.99
CA GLY A 345 19.41 33.02 5.38
C GLY A 345 18.12 32.54 6.03
N ILE A 346 17.06 33.36 6.00
CA ILE A 346 15.73 33.00 6.52
C ILE A 346 15.18 31.77 5.79
N LEU A 347 15.35 31.71 4.47
CA LEU A 347 14.91 30.58 3.66
C LEU A 347 15.61 29.28 4.08
N ALA A 348 16.93 29.35 4.36
CA ALA A 348 17.66 28.20 4.87
C ALA A 348 17.20 27.79 6.26
N THR A 349 17.00 28.76 7.16
CA THR A 349 16.50 28.50 8.52
C THR A 349 15.13 27.83 8.50
N ILE A 350 14.18 28.32 7.70
CA ILE A 350 12.85 27.73 7.57
C ILE A 350 12.94 26.31 7.02
N GLY A 351 13.76 26.10 5.97
CA GLY A 351 14.00 24.77 5.42
C GLY A 351 14.50 23.79 6.47
N ILE A 352 15.48 24.20 7.30
CA ILE A 352 16.04 23.36 8.37
C ILE A 352 15.03 23.09 9.48
N VAL A 353 14.33 24.11 9.96
CA VAL A 353 13.38 23.99 11.08
C VAL A 353 12.21 23.07 10.71
N LEU A 354 11.65 23.24 9.51
CA LEU A 354 10.54 22.40 9.04
C LEU A 354 11.00 20.98 8.69
N SER A 355 12.22 20.81 8.16
CA SER A 355 12.76 19.47 7.84
C SER A 355 13.22 18.67 9.05
N ALA A 356 13.29 19.28 10.23
CA ALA A 356 13.59 18.56 11.45
C ALA A 356 12.35 17.90 12.06
N GLY A 357 11.13 18.23 11.59
CA GLY A 357 9.88 17.57 11.95
C GLY A 357 9.72 17.37 13.46
N THR A 358 9.49 16.11 13.85
CA THR A 358 9.35 15.65 15.25
C THR A 358 10.67 15.61 16.03
N LYS A 359 11.82 15.70 15.36
CA LYS A 359 13.15 15.76 15.98
C LYS A 359 13.64 17.20 16.18
N GLY A 360 12.84 18.18 15.75
CA GLY A 360 13.16 19.60 15.75
C GLY A 360 12.46 20.40 16.85
N PRO A 361 12.57 21.74 16.80
CA PRO A 361 11.93 22.63 17.77
C PRO A 361 10.40 22.70 17.63
N LEU A 362 9.82 22.07 16.60
CA LEU A 362 8.38 22.10 16.32
C LEU A 362 7.67 20.78 16.67
N ASP A 363 8.30 19.86 17.41
CA ASP A 363 7.82 18.49 17.61
C ASP A 363 6.31 18.36 17.89
N GLY A 364 5.83 18.89 19.02
CA GLY A 364 4.41 18.80 19.39
C GLY A 364 3.46 19.46 18.38
N ILE A 365 3.87 20.56 17.75
CA ILE A 365 3.09 21.24 16.71
C ILE A 365 3.06 20.40 15.43
N TRP A 366 4.19 19.77 15.08
CA TRP A 366 4.31 18.92 13.90
C TRP A 366 3.42 17.68 14.03
N LEU A 367 3.45 17.01 15.17
CA LEU A 367 2.56 15.87 15.46
C LEU A 367 1.08 16.28 15.39
N TRP A 368 0.72 17.43 15.94
CA TRP A 368 -0.64 17.97 15.84
C TRP A 368 -1.04 18.23 14.38
N LEU A 369 -0.15 18.85 13.58
CA LEU A 369 -0.40 19.10 12.16
C LEU A 369 -0.61 17.81 11.37
N LEU A 370 0.19 16.76 11.65
CA LEU A 370 0.07 15.47 10.98
C LEU A 370 -1.21 14.72 11.37
N ARG A 371 -1.73 14.94 12.58
CA ARG A 371 -2.93 14.25 13.09
C ARG A 371 -4.23 14.96 12.70
N GLU A 372 -4.27 16.28 12.83
CA GLU A 372 -5.52 17.05 12.81
C GLU A 372 -5.72 17.88 11.52
N THR A 373 -4.76 17.88 10.59
CA THR A 373 -4.82 18.74 9.40
C THR A 373 -4.51 18.02 8.08
N PRO A 374 -4.96 18.57 6.93
CA PRO A 374 -4.53 18.10 5.60
C PRO A 374 -3.02 18.17 5.35
N LEU A 375 -2.24 18.83 6.22
CA LEU A 375 -0.77 18.90 6.11
C LEU A 375 -0.08 17.58 6.47
N ARG A 376 -0.83 16.53 6.85
CA ARG A 376 -0.35 15.13 6.95
C ARG A 376 0.40 14.65 5.71
N ILE A 377 0.18 15.26 4.54
CA ILE A 377 0.97 15.00 3.33
C ILE A 377 2.47 15.29 3.50
N PHE A 378 2.85 16.14 4.47
CA PHE A 378 4.23 16.43 4.87
C PHE A 378 4.76 15.49 5.97
N ARG A 379 4.18 14.29 6.14
CA ARG A 379 4.70 13.24 7.05
C ARG A 379 6.17 12.86 6.85
N GLU A 380 6.73 13.25 5.71
CA GLU A 380 8.14 13.17 5.37
C GLU A 380 8.72 14.59 5.44
N SER A 381 9.16 15.02 6.63
CA SER A 381 9.58 16.40 6.87
C SER A 381 10.76 16.83 5.98
N TYR A 382 11.66 15.91 5.62
CA TYR A 382 12.84 16.17 4.78
C TYR A 382 12.52 16.82 3.43
N LYS A 383 11.26 16.78 2.97
CA LYS A 383 10.82 17.46 1.74
C LYS A 383 10.96 18.99 1.80
N TRP A 384 11.21 19.59 2.97
CA TRP A 384 11.51 21.01 3.13
C TRP A 384 13.01 21.37 2.90
N ILE A 385 13.91 20.38 2.82
CA ILE A 385 15.35 20.56 2.57
C ILE A 385 15.68 21.38 1.30
N PRO A 386 14.94 21.28 0.16
CA PRO A 386 15.13 22.14 -1.01
C PRO A 386 15.31 23.63 -0.71
N LEU A 387 14.60 24.17 0.28
CA LEU A 387 14.73 25.58 0.71
C LEU A 387 16.12 25.87 1.30
N ALA A 388 16.62 24.95 2.14
CA ALA A 388 17.96 25.02 2.71
C ALA A 388 19.06 24.89 1.66
N CYS A 389 18.91 23.96 0.71
CA CYS A 389 19.83 23.81 -0.41
C CYS A 389 19.99 25.11 -1.21
N MET A 390 18.87 25.77 -1.55
CA MET A 390 18.89 27.03 -2.32
C MET A 390 19.50 28.19 -1.51
N GLY A 391 19.15 28.28 -0.23
CA GLY A 391 19.71 29.27 0.69
C GLY A 391 21.23 29.13 0.81
N TYR A 392 21.72 27.94 1.15
CA TYR A 392 23.16 27.68 1.29
C TYR A 392 23.93 27.89 -0.01
N ALA A 393 23.39 27.46 -1.16
CA ALA A 393 24.05 27.67 -2.45
C ALA A 393 24.29 29.16 -2.74
N PHE A 394 23.31 30.03 -2.44
CA PHE A 394 23.44 31.47 -2.64
C PHE A 394 24.46 32.08 -1.68
N LEU A 395 24.35 31.74 -0.39
CA LEU A 395 25.21 32.28 0.67
C LEU A 395 26.67 31.86 0.46
N LEU A 396 26.92 30.61 0.06
CA LEU A 396 28.25 30.12 -0.30
C LEU A 396 28.86 30.93 -1.46
N GLY A 397 28.05 31.27 -2.46
CA GLY A 397 28.47 32.14 -3.56
C GLY A 397 28.85 33.55 -3.10
N LYS A 398 28.13 34.10 -2.11
CA LYS A 398 28.43 35.41 -1.52
C LYS A 398 29.73 35.42 -0.73
N VAL A 399 30.00 34.38 0.05
CA VAL A 399 31.28 34.25 0.79
C VAL A 399 32.44 34.02 -0.16
N SER A 400 32.26 33.17 -1.16
CA SER A 400 33.24 32.95 -2.21
C SER A 400 33.56 34.25 -2.98
N GLU A 401 32.56 35.07 -3.29
CA GLU A 401 32.77 36.40 -3.89
C GLU A 401 33.55 37.37 -2.97
N ALA A 402 33.23 37.38 -1.68
CA ALA A 402 33.94 38.19 -0.69
C ALA A 402 35.42 37.78 -0.60
N PHE A 403 35.69 36.47 -0.57
CA PHE A 403 37.05 35.92 -0.57
C PHE A 403 37.80 36.22 -1.87
N GLN A 404 37.14 36.07 -3.03
CA GLN A 404 37.70 36.43 -4.33
C GLN A 404 38.14 37.90 -4.35
N HIS A 405 37.31 38.79 -3.81
CA HIS A 405 37.65 40.21 -3.69
C HIS A 405 38.83 40.46 -2.76
N PHE A 406 38.90 39.74 -1.63
CA PHE A 406 40.02 39.81 -0.70
C PHE A 406 41.33 39.33 -1.33
N ALA A 407 41.33 38.14 -1.96
CA ALA A 407 42.48 37.58 -2.65
C ALA A 407 42.98 38.50 -3.77
N PHE A 408 42.06 39.09 -4.55
CA PHE A 408 42.41 40.05 -5.59
C PHE A 408 43.07 41.32 -5.03
N LYS A 409 42.53 41.88 -3.93
CA LYS A 409 43.13 43.05 -3.26
C LYS A 409 44.54 42.75 -2.76
N LYS A 410 44.77 41.58 -2.15
CA LYS A 410 46.08 41.16 -1.64
C LYS A 410 47.11 40.93 -2.76
N LEU A 411 46.69 40.31 -3.88
CA LEU A 411 47.54 40.15 -5.07
C LEU A 411 47.91 41.48 -5.74
N ILE A 412 47.01 42.48 -5.66
CA ILE A 412 47.32 43.84 -6.11
C ILE A 412 48.29 44.52 -5.15
N SER A 413 48.06 44.45 -3.83
CA SER A 413 48.92 45.13 -2.84
C SER A 413 50.35 44.60 -2.84
N LEU A 414 50.56 43.30 -3.06
CA LEU A 414 51.89 42.69 -3.23
C LEU A 414 52.66 43.19 -4.47
N SER A 415 51.95 43.76 -5.44
CA SER A 415 52.54 44.26 -6.69
C SER A 415 52.67 45.78 -6.78
N LEU A 416 52.03 46.51 -5.86
CA LEU A 416 52.00 47.98 -5.83
C LEU A 416 53.17 48.60 -5.04
N TYR A 417 54.17 47.81 -4.61
CA TYR A 417 55.43 48.36 -4.09
C TYR A 417 56.24 49.13 -5.17
N LYS A 418 55.85 49.05 -6.45
CA LYS A 418 56.41 49.90 -7.52
C LYS A 418 55.32 50.43 -8.46
N ARG A 419 55.08 51.75 -8.36
CA ARG A 419 54.43 52.71 -9.28
C ARG A 419 53.04 53.26 -8.93
N ASN A 420 53.01 54.60 -8.97
CA ASN A 420 51.84 55.48 -8.87
C ASN A 420 50.99 55.53 -10.16
N LEU A 421 49.68 55.66 -9.91
CA LEU A 421 48.60 56.37 -10.63
C LEU A 421 48.71 56.59 -12.17
N PHE A 422 47.86 55.89 -12.94
CA PHE A 422 46.67 56.44 -13.64
C PHE A 422 46.13 55.47 -14.73
N SER A 423 44.81 55.27 -14.71
CA SER A 423 43.91 54.92 -15.82
C SER A 423 44.01 53.55 -16.55
N SER A 424 42.82 52.91 -16.65
CA SER A 424 42.48 51.65 -17.35
C SER A 424 43.06 50.36 -16.75
N MET A 425 42.23 49.31 -16.67
CA MET A 425 42.65 47.98 -16.20
C MET A 425 43.78 47.47 -17.10
N THR A 426 45.01 47.43 -16.59
CA THR A 426 46.15 46.88 -17.32
C THR A 426 46.01 45.36 -17.46
N HIS A 427 46.59 44.78 -18.51
CA HIS A 427 46.62 43.32 -18.74
C HIS A 427 47.09 42.53 -17.49
N SER A 428 47.99 43.11 -16.69
CA SER A 428 48.44 42.58 -15.39
C SER A 428 47.32 42.48 -14.34
N GLN A 429 46.44 43.48 -14.24
CA GLN A 429 45.30 43.45 -13.29
C GLN A 429 44.25 42.43 -13.71
N PHE A 430 44.02 42.24 -15.03
CA PHE A 430 43.14 41.19 -15.53
C PHE A 430 43.67 39.80 -15.19
N LYS A 431 44.98 39.54 -15.41
CA LYS A 431 45.65 38.29 -14.99
C LYS A 431 45.53 38.04 -13.49
N LYS A 432 45.80 39.03 -12.64
CA LYS A 432 45.67 38.90 -11.17
C LYS A 432 44.25 38.60 -10.73
N ARG A 433 43.25 39.21 -11.37
CA ARG A 433 41.84 38.91 -11.10
C ARG A 433 41.48 37.50 -11.50
N ALA A 434 41.97 37.02 -12.64
CA ALA A 434 41.79 35.65 -13.07
C ALA A 434 42.45 34.66 -12.09
N ILE A 435 43.68 34.92 -11.64
CA ILE A 435 44.39 34.12 -10.63
C ILE A 435 43.61 34.09 -9.31
N ALA A 436 43.15 35.25 -8.80
CA ALA A 436 42.34 35.31 -7.58
C ALA A 436 41.05 34.49 -7.72
N SER A 437 40.43 34.52 -8.90
CA SER A 437 39.20 33.76 -9.19
C SER A 437 39.46 32.27 -9.24
N LEU A 438 40.53 31.84 -9.91
CA LEU A 438 40.94 30.44 -9.98
C LEU A 438 41.31 29.91 -8.60
N PHE A 439 42.11 30.65 -7.83
CA PHE A 439 42.50 30.28 -6.46
C PHE A 439 41.29 30.12 -5.55
N THR A 440 40.35 31.08 -5.59
CA THR A 440 39.10 31.00 -4.83
C THR A 440 38.27 29.80 -5.27
N PHE A 441 38.15 29.57 -6.57
CA PHE A 441 37.42 28.43 -7.11
C PHE A 441 38.05 27.09 -6.70
N LEU A 442 39.38 26.98 -6.68
CA LEU A 442 40.08 25.77 -6.24
C LEU A 442 39.88 25.49 -4.75
N ILE A 443 39.96 26.51 -3.88
CA ILE A 443 39.76 26.33 -2.43
C ILE A 443 38.31 25.96 -2.11
N PHE A 444 37.35 26.74 -2.60
CA PHE A 444 35.95 26.45 -2.29
C PHE A 444 35.46 25.23 -3.05
N GLY A 445 35.95 25.04 -4.28
CA GLY A 445 35.66 23.87 -5.09
C GLY A 445 36.18 22.59 -4.43
N SER A 446 37.39 22.57 -3.87
CA SER A 446 37.89 21.38 -3.17
C SER A 446 37.04 21.03 -1.96
N VAL A 447 36.53 22.01 -1.21
CA VAL A 447 35.59 21.79 -0.09
C VAL A 447 34.26 21.21 -0.59
N VAL A 448 33.69 21.76 -1.67
CA VAL A 448 32.44 21.25 -2.26
C VAL A 448 32.62 19.83 -2.80
N PHE A 449 33.70 19.56 -3.53
CA PHE A 449 33.98 18.23 -4.07
C PHE A 449 34.35 17.22 -2.98
N ALA A 450 35.06 17.61 -1.92
CA ALA A 450 35.37 16.72 -0.80
C ALA A 450 34.13 16.35 0.01
N SER A 451 33.22 17.30 0.24
CA SER A 451 31.94 17.02 0.90
C SER A 451 30.99 16.20 0.00
N SER A 452 31.02 16.42 -1.31
CA SER A 452 30.14 15.79 -2.30
C SER A 452 30.80 14.67 -3.10
N TRP A 453 31.90 14.10 -2.60
CA TRP A 453 32.68 13.09 -3.29
C TRP A 453 31.89 11.85 -3.77
N PRO A 454 30.79 11.41 -3.11
CA PRO A 454 29.99 10.28 -3.59
C PRO A 454 29.47 10.42 -5.02
N PHE A 455 29.22 11.66 -5.48
CA PHE A 455 28.83 11.92 -6.86
C PHE A 455 29.94 11.60 -7.88
N LEU A 456 31.21 11.63 -7.45
CA LEU A 456 32.36 11.47 -8.33
C LEU A 456 32.66 10.01 -8.67
N THR A 457 31.97 9.03 -8.07
CA THR A 457 32.20 7.59 -8.34
C THR A 457 31.75 7.16 -9.74
N GLY A 458 30.87 7.93 -10.38
CA GLY A 458 30.34 7.66 -11.73
C GLY A 458 28.99 6.93 -11.76
N ASP A 459 28.56 6.40 -10.62
CA ASP A 459 27.41 5.51 -10.39
C ASP A 459 26.77 5.72 -9.00
N LEU A 460 27.06 6.87 -8.36
CA LEU A 460 26.57 7.25 -7.03
C LEU A 460 26.84 6.18 -5.96
N GLY A 461 28.09 5.79 -5.77
CA GLY A 461 28.50 4.74 -4.82
C GLY A 461 28.10 3.32 -5.22
N GLY A 462 27.80 3.08 -6.50
CA GLY A 462 27.23 1.82 -6.97
C GLY A 462 25.76 1.60 -6.55
N ASN A 463 25.09 2.66 -6.09
CA ASN A 463 23.67 2.62 -5.75
C ASN A 463 22.77 2.82 -6.97
N MET A 464 23.23 3.58 -7.96
CA MET A 464 22.54 3.72 -9.24
C MET A 464 23.04 2.63 -10.21
N ARG A 465 22.12 1.91 -10.84
CA ARG A 465 22.43 0.81 -11.77
C ARG A 465 21.48 0.82 -12.96
N THR A 466 21.86 0.13 -14.03
CA THR A 466 21.00 -0.08 -15.18
C THR A 466 20.61 -1.55 -15.31
N TYR A 467 19.39 -1.80 -15.79
CA TYR A 467 18.80 -3.12 -15.94
C TYR A 467 18.28 -3.33 -17.37
N ASN A 468 18.49 -4.53 -17.91
CA ASN A 468 17.99 -4.91 -19.22
C ASN A 468 16.65 -5.64 -19.07
N PHE A 469 15.65 -5.20 -19.85
CA PHE A 469 14.29 -5.75 -19.88
C PHE A 469 13.92 -6.33 -21.25
N ASP A 470 14.86 -6.48 -22.18
CA ASP A 470 14.55 -6.92 -23.55
C ASP A 470 13.84 -8.28 -23.61
N GLN A 471 14.02 -9.15 -22.61
CA GLN A 471 13.30 -10.43 -22.51
C GLN A 471 11.77 -10.28 -22.45
N TYR A 472 11.23 -9.14 -21.99
CA TYR A 472 9.79 -8.89 -21.95
C TYR A 472 9.25 -8.26 -23.23
N ARG A 473 10.11 -7.90 -24.20
CA ARG A 473 9.71 -7.06 -25.34
C ARG A 473 8.65 -7.74 -26.20
N GLU A 474 8.82 -9.03 -26.49
CA GLU A 474 7.90 -9.77 -27.35
C GLU A 474 6.58 -10.11 -26.64
N SER A 475 6.61 -10.49 -25.36
CA SER A 475 5.38 -10.71 -24.57
C SER A 475 4.60 -9.41 -24.38
N TRP A 476 5.29 -8.30 -24.11
CA TRP A 476 4.69 -6.98 -24.02
C TRP A 476 4.04 -6.56 -25.36
N LYS A 477 4.75 -6.67 -26.50
CA LYS A 477 4.18 -6.34 -27.82
C LYS A 477 2.93 -7.17 -28.11
N TRP A 478 2.98 -8.47 -27.80
CA TRP A 478 1.85 -9.38 -28.00
C TRP A 478 0.63 -8.96 -27.18
N LEU A 479 0.80 -8.62 -25.89
CA LEU A 479 -0.27 -8.11 -25.04
C LEU A 479 -0.78 -6.75 -25.51
N TYR A 480 0.12 -5.81 -25.78
CA TYR A 480 -0.20 -4.43 -26.17
C TYR A 480 -0.98 -4.36 -27.50
N ASN A 481 -0.59 -5.16 -28.49
CA ASN A 481 -1.23 -5.17 -29.81
C ASN A 481 -2.54 -5.96 -29.85
N ASN A 482 -2.91 -6.68 -28.78
CA ASN A 482 -4.17 -7.41 -28.74
C ASN A 482 -5.33 -6.41 -28.60
N PRO A 483 -6.32 -6.37 -29.52
CA PRO A 483 -7.40 -5.39 -29.44
C PRO A 483 -8.45 -5.70 -28.37
N LYS A 484 -8.48 -6.92 -27.81
CA LYS A 484 -9.48 -7.30 -26.80
C LYS A 484 -9.23 -6.58 -25.47
N ASP A 485 -10.31 -6.26 -24.76
CA ASP A 485 -10.27 -5.61 -23.45
C ASP A 485 -10.25 -6.65 -22.33
N PHE A 486 -9.07 -6.87 -21.74
CA PHE A 486 -8.85 -7.82 -20.65
C PHE A 486 -7.70 -7.37 -19.76
N ARG A 487 -7.66 -7.90 -18.54
CA ARG A 487 -6.53 -7.78 -17.60
C ARG A 487 -5.59 -8.97 -17.67
N VAL A 488 -4.38 -8.76 -17.14
CA VAL A 488 -3.38 -9.80 -16.93
C VAL A 488 -3.02 -9.90 -15.45
N LEU A 489 -2.82 -11.11 -14.94
CA LEU A 489 -2.21 -11.31 -13.62
C LEU A 489 -0.70 -11.44 -13.80
N MET A 490 0.07 -10.56 -13.17
CA MET A 490 1.53 -10.58 -13.23
C MET A 490 2.08 -11.29 -11.99
N LEU A 491 2.94 -12.28 -12.19
CA LEU A 491 3.57 -13.09 -11.15
C LEU A 491 5.10 -13.09 -11.32
N PRO A 492 5.87 -13.25 -10.23
CA PRO A 492 5.43 -13.57 -8.88
C PRO A 492 4.88 -12.38 -8.09
N ALA A 493 4.07 -12.69 -7.08
CA ALA A 493 3.46 -11.77 -6.11
C ALA A 493 3.63 -12.37 -4.69
N PRO A 494 3.35 -11.72 -3.56
CA PRO A 494 3.22 -10.29 -3.43
C PRO A 494 4.54 -9.58 -3.73
N TYR A 495 4.42 -8.29 -4.03
CA TYR A 495 5.49 -7.36 -4.32
C TYR A 495 6.05 -6.75 -3.03
N PRO A 496 7.27 -6.22 -3.08
CA PRO A 496 8.10 -6.11 -4.29
C PRO A 496 8.78 -7.40 -4.68
N THR A 497 9.24 -7.41 -5.93
CA THR A 497 10.01 -8.50 -6.49
C THR A 497 11.43 -8.03 -6.75
N LEU A 498 12.37 -8.94 -6.60
CA LEU A 498 13.75 -8.74 -7.00
C LEU A 498 13.96 -9.36 -8.39
N TYR A 499 14.46 -8.57 -9.32
CA TYR A 499 14.97 -9.02 -10.60
C TYR A 499 16.36 -9.65 -10.43
N PRO A 500 16.79 -10.55 -11.34
CA PRO A 500 18.14 -11.08 -11.34
C PRO A 500 19.21 -9.97 -11.31
N GLY A 501 20.12 -10.02 -10.33
CA GLY A 501 21.23 -9.06 -10.18
C GLY A 501 20.86 -7.68 -9.60
N GLN A 502 19.60 -7.47 -9.20
CA GLN A 502 19.15 -6.25 -8.54
C GLN A 502 19.65 -6.17 -7.09
N LYS A 503 20.12 -4.98 -6.69
CA LYS A 503 20.71 -4.73 -5.36
C LYS A 503 19.68 -4.37 -4.29
N TYR A 504 18.66 -3.61 -4.66
CA TYR A 504 17.65 -3.04 -3.76
C TYR A 504 16.27 -3.41 -4.23
N GLU A 505 15.30 -3.54 -3.34
CA GLU A 505 13.92 -3.78 -3.73
C GLU A 505 13.29 -2.54 -4.40
N SER A 506 12.29 -2.75 -5.27
CA SER A 506 11.59 -1.68 -5.98
C SER A 506 10.22 -2.11 -6.49
N GLU A 507 9.40 -1.13 -6.91
CA GLU A 507 8.18 -1.42 -7.65
C GLU A 507 8.49 -2.14 -8.98
N ASP A 508 7.65 -3.10 -9.35
CA ASP A 508 7.82 -3.84 -10.60
C ASP A 508 7.31 -3.03 -11.79
N ILE A 509 8.25 -2.42 -12.49
CA ILE A 509 7.98 -1.59 -13.67
C ILE A 509 7.31 -2.42 -14.78
N ILE A 510 7.71 -3.67 -15.01
CA ILE A 510 7.11 -4.48 -16.09
C ILE A 510 5.64 -4.77 -15.79
N SER A 511 5.30 -5.02 -14.53
CA SER A 511 3.90 -5.29 -14.14
C SER A 511 3.02 -4.05 -14.23
N HIS A 512 3.55 -2.86 -13.94
CA HIS A 512 2.84 -1.60 -14.17
C HIS A 512 2.56 -1.32 -15.66
N PHE A 513 3.40 -1.85 -16.55
CA PHE A 513 3.37 -1.52 -17.97
C PHE A 513 3.33 -2.77 -18.86
N ALA A 514 2.52 -3.77 -18.50
CA ALA A 514 2.43 -5.04 -19.23
C ALA A 514 1.79 -4.91 -20.63
N GLY A 515 1.39 -3.71 -21.06
CA GLY A 515 0.63 -3.47 -22.30
C GLY A 515 -0.88 -3.63 -22.13
N LYS A 516 -1.32 -4.24 -21.03
CA LYS A 516 -2.70 -4.36 -20.56
C LYS A 516 -2.78 -3.98 -19.08
N PRO A 517 -3.98 -3.65 -18.54
CA PRO A 517 -4.15 -3.51 -17.10
C PRO A 517 -3.70 -4.77 -16.37
N SER A 518 -2.97 -4.58 -15.27
CA SER A 518 -2.41 -5.68 -14.49
C SER A 518 -3.07 -5.79 -13.12
N ILE A 519 -3.29 -7.01 -12.67
CA ILE A 519 -3.71 -7.30 -11.30
C ILE A 519 -2.49 -7.46 -10.40
N TYR A 520 -2.61 -6.87 -9.22
CA TYR A 520 -1.64 -6.84 -8.16
C TYR A 520 -0.35 -6.11 -8.58
N VAL A 521 -0.37 -4.77 -8.57
CA VAL A 521 0.77 -3.95 -9.03
C VAL A 521 1.62 -3.40 -7.88
N GLY A 522 1.54 -4.04 -6.72
CA GLY A 522 2.57 -3.98 -5.69
C GLY A 522 2.46 -2.87 -4.65
N LYS A 523 1.29 -2.72 -4.06
CA LYS A 523 1.10 -1.89 -2.86
C LYS A 523 0.43 -2.69 -1.75
N ILE A 524 0.79 -2.36 -0.51
CA ILE A 524 0.10 -2.90 0.66
C ILE A 524 -1.36 -2.38 0.74
N THR A 525 -1.67 -1.33 -0.02
CA THR A 525 -3.05 -0.84 -0.25
C THR A 525 -3.73 -1.52 -1.44
N ALA A 526 -3.26 -2.68 -1.89
CA ALA A 526 -3.96 -3.44 -2.91
C ALA A 526 -5.42 -3.67 -2.44
N PRO A 527 -6.40 -3.67 -3.36
CA PRO A 527 -7.78 -3.97 -2.99
C PRO A 527 -7.89 -5.31 -2.26
N GLN A 528 -8.80 -5.40 -1.29
CA GLN A 528 -9.00 -6.61 -0.47
C GLN A 528 -9.20 -7.86 -1.34
N PHE A 529 -9.99 -7.75 -2.42
CA PHE A 529 -10.19 -8.84 -3.36
C PHE A 529 -8.89 -9.31 -4.02
N THR A 530 -7.96 -8.39 -4.34
CA THR A 530 -6.66 -8.77 -4.88
C THR A 530 -5.83 -9.54 -3.85
N LEU A 531 -5.79 -9.07 -2.60
CA LEU A 531 -5.07 -9.75 -1.51
C LEU A 531 -5.62 -11.16 -1.30
N PHE A 532 -6.95 -11.29 -1.31
CA PHE A 532 -7.66 -12.56 -1.27
C PHE A 532 -7.28 -13.49 -2.43
N LEU A 533 -7.23 -13.00 -3.68
CA LEU A 533 -6.81 -13.80 -4.84
C LEU A 533 -5.36 -14.31 -4.71
N ILE A 534 -4.43 -13.43 -4.31
CA ILE A 534 -3.02 -13.82 -4.13
C ILE A 534 -2.89 -14.85 -3.02
N LYS A 535 -3.61 -14.69 -1.91
CA LYS A 535 -3.54 -15.65 -0.81
C LYS A 535 -4.21 -16.99 -1.16
N THR A 536 -5.32 -16.94 -1.89
CA THR A 536 -5.98 -18.12 -2.47
C THR A 536 -5.06 -18.90 -3.41
N LEU A 537 -4.27 -18.19 -4.24
CA LEU A 537 -3.24 -18.79 -5.10
C LEU A 537 -2.13 -19.45 -4.29
N TYR A 538 -1.52 -18.74 -3.33
CA TYR A 538 -0.35 -19.27 -2.60
C TYR A 538 -0.67 -20.41 -1.63
N GLU A 539 -1.88 -20.42 -1.09
CA GLU A 539 -2.36 -21.49 -0.21
C GLU A 539 -3.11 -22.60 -0.97
N ASN A 540 -3.23 -22.51 -2.30
CA ASN A 540 -3.95 -23.45 -3.15
C ASN A 540 -5.36 -23.81 -2.62
N ARG A 541 -6.12 -22.79 -2.23
CA ARG A 541 -7.41 -22.93 -1.53
C ARG A 541 -8.55 -23.46 -2.41
N THR A 542 -8.35 -23.54 -3.72
CA THR A 542 -9.35 -24.02 -4.68
C THR A 542 -8.70 -24.44 -5.99
N ALA A 543 -9.31 -25.38 -6.71
CA ALA A 543 -8.95 -25.72 -8.09
C ALA A 543 -9.67 -24.85 -9.15
N TYR A 544 -10.56 -23.95 -8.72
CA TYR A 544 -11.33 -23.04 -9.57
C TYR A 544 -10.91 -21.58 -9.41
N LEU A 545 -9.60 -21.33 -9.15
CA LEU A 545 -9.06 -19.97 -9.12
C LEU A 545 -9.33 -19.23 -10.43
N SER A 546 -9.36 -19.95 -11.55
CA SER A 546 -9.76 -19.48 -12.88
C SER A 546 -11.07 -18.68 -12.89
N LYS A 547 -12.11 -19.16 -12.19
CA LYS A 547 -13.43 -18.51 -12.12
C LYS A 547 -13.37 -17.20 -11.34
N LEU A 548 -12.59 -17.16 -10.24
CA LEU A 548 -12.37 -15.95 -9.45
C LEU A 548 -11.57 -14.90 -10.24
N LEU A 549 -10.53 -15.34 -10.94
CA LEU A 549 -9.77 -14.51 -11.90
C LEU A 549 -10.65 -14.05 -13.08
N GLY A 550 -11.64 -14.86 -13.45
CA GLY A 550 -12.66 -14.53 -14.45
C GLY A 550 -13.48 -13.30 -14.08
N LEU A 551 -14.00 -13.24 -12.84
CA LEU A 551 -14.71 -12.07 -12.30
C LEU A 551 -13.88 -10.78 -12.40
N ALA A 552 -12.56 -10.92 -12.19
CA ALA A 552 -11.57 -9.87 -12.25
C ALA A 552 -11.16 -9.47 -13.69
N ASN A 553 -11.81 -10.04 -14.71
CA ASN A 553 -11.50 -9.84 -16.11
C ASN A 553 -10.06 -10.28 -16.49
N VAL A 554 -9.49 -11.25 -15.78
CA VAL A 554 -8.14 -11.77 -16.05
C VAL A 554 -8.19 -12.87 -17.09
N LYS A 555 -7.57 -12.60 -18.25
CA LYS A 555 -7.49 -13.58 -19.34
C LYS A 555 -6.17 -14.34 -19.35
N TYR A 556 -5.08 -13.66 -19.08
CA TYR A 556 -3.74 -14.27 -19.09
C TYR A 556 -3.04 -14.07 -17.76
N ILE A 557 -2.27 -15.08 -17.37
CA ILE A 557 -1.36 -15.04 -16.23
C ILE A 557 0.04 -15.07 -16.80
N VAL A 558 0.85 -14.04 -16.51
CA VAL A 558 2.23 -13.93 -16.94
C VAL A 558 3.12 -14.12 -15.73
N PHE A 559 3.90 -15.19 -15.73
CA PHE A 559 4.78 -15.56 -14.64
C PHE A 559 6.24 -15.51 -15.09
N ASP A 560 7.06 -14.75 -14.37
CA ASP A 560 8.50 -14.73 -14.58
C ASP A 560 9.24 -15.51 -13.49
N THR A 561 9.75 -16.69 -13.86
CA THR A 561 10.47 -17.58 -12.94
C THR A 561 11.83 -17.02 -12.50
N GLY A 562 12.36 -16.01 -13.17
CA GLY A 562 13.62 -15.35 -12.82
C GLY A 562 13.47 -14.28 -11.73
N LYS A 563 12.24 -13.80 -11.47
CA LYS A 563 11.94 -12.88 -10.37
C LYS A 563 11.67 -13.66 -9.10
N ILE A 564 11.92 -13.04 -7.94
CA ILE A 564 11.50 -13.58 -6.64
C ILE A 564 10.70 -12.53 -5.87
N SER A 565 9.64 -12.96 -5.19
CA SER A 565 8.92 -12.12 -4.22
C SER A 565 9.79 -11.90 -2.98
N THR A 566 9.91 -10.65 -2.52
CA THR A 566 10.78 -10.28 -1.41
C THR A 566 10.09 -9.31 -0.43
N LYS A 567 10.76 -9.03 0.69
CA LYS A 567 10.37 -8.07 1.73
C LYS A 567 10.96 -6.69 1.46
N THR A 568 10.41 -5.61 2.03
CA THR A 568 11.05 -4.28 2.02
C THR A 568 11.24 -3.69 3.39
N ALA A 569 12.20 -2.77 3.51
CA ALA A 569 12.39 -1.92 4.69
C ALA A 569 11.30 -0.85 4.87
N TRP A 570 10.58 -0.49 3.80
CA TRP A 570 9.74 0.71 3.73
C TRP A 570 8.25 0.46 3.95
N TRP A 571 7.80 -0.77 3.67
CA TRP A 571 6.38 -1.05 3.52
C TRP A 571 5.90 -2.11 4.51
N ILE A 572 6.62 -3.22 4.70
CA ILE A 572 6.22 -4.31 5.60
C ILE A 572 7.23 -4.38 6.76
N PRO A 573 6.82 -4.52 8.02
CA PRO A 573 7.74 -4.78 9.13
C PRO A 573 8.63 -6.00 8.79
N GLN A 574 9.89 -5.73 8.39
CA GLN A 574 10.82 -6.73 7.83
C GLN A 574 11.01 -7.97 8.71
N LYS A 575 10.78 -7.80 10.01
CA LYS A 575 10.95 -8.82 11.04
C LYS A 575 9.97 -9.99 10.88
N TYR A 576 8.81 -9.78 10.26
CA TYR A 576 7.72 -10.75 10.31
C TYR A 576 7.30 -11.32 8.95
N PHE A 577 7.70 -10.71 7.82
CA PHE A 577 7.29 -11.19 6.50
C PHE A 577 7.86 -12.59 6.16
N PRO A 578 7.03 -13.61 5.89
CA PRO A 578 7.47 -14.99 5.72
C PRO A 578 7.78 -15.30 4.26
N SER A 579 9.00 -14.94 3.80
CA SER A 579 9.41 -15.16 2.40
C SER A 579 9.30 -16.62 1.94
N ALA A 580 9.43 -17.59 2.86
CA ALA A 580 9.25 -19.02 2.58
C ALA A 580 7.82 -19.41 2.15
N LEU A 581 6.82 -18.55 2.40
CA LEU A 581 5.45 -18.78 1.94
C LEU A 581 5.24 -18.36 0.48
N PHE A 582 6.13 -17.52 -0.07
CA PHE A 582 5.94 -16.85 -1.37
C PHE A 582 6.98 -17.29 -2.41
N THR A 583 7.07 -18.59 -2.66
CA THR A 583 8.06 -19.16 -3.60
C THR A 583 7.51 -19.36 -5.01
N ASN A 584 8.39 -19.33 -6.00
CA ASN A 584 8.07 -19.62 -7.40
C ASN A 584 7.58 -21.06 -7.60
N GLU A 585 8.10 -22.00 -6.81
CA GLU A 585 7.69 -23.41 -6.81
C GLU A 585 6.22 -23.60 -6.40
N LYS A 586 5.76 -22.86 -5.39
CA LYS A 586 4.34 -22.87 -4.99
C LYS A 586 3.44 -22.32 -6.07
N ILE A 587 3.84 -21.23 -6.74
CA ILE A 587 3.08 -20.65 -7.85
C ILE A 587 2.93 -21.69 -8.96
N ILE A 588 4.04 -22.23 -9.47
CA ILE A 588 4.00 -23.13 -10.62
C ILE A 588 3.23 -24.41 -10.29
N SER A 589 3.43 -24.96 -9.09
CA SER A 589 2.69 -26.13 -8.60
C SER A 589 1.19 -25.85 -8.56
N THR A 590 0.79 -24.72 -7.99
CA THR A 590 -0.63 -24.34 -7.91
C THR A 590 -1.23 -24.14 -9.28
N LEU A 591 -0.60 -23.34 -10.16
CA LEU A 591 -1.12 -23.05 -11.50
C LEU A 591 -1.29 -24.31 -12.35
N ASN A 592 -0.42 -25.31 -12.18
CA ASN A 592 -0.52 -26.59 -12.87
C ASN A 592 -1.66 -27.49 -12.35
N GLN A 593 -2.12 -27.29 -11.12
CA GLN A 593 -3.22 -28.03 -10.49
C GLN A 593 -4.61 -27.43 -10.78
N GLN A 594 -4.69 -26.27 -11.43
CA GLN A 594 -5.95 -25.59 -11.70
C GLN A 594 -6.68 -26.20 -12.92
N GLU A 595 -8.00 -26.36 -12.80
CA GLU A 595 -8.83 -27.01 -13.81
C GLU A 595 -8.83 -26.25 -15.15
N SER A 596 -9.00 -24.93 -15.09
CA SER A 596 -9.24 -24.05 -16.26
C SER A 596 -8.11 -23.04 -16.51
N ILE A 597 -6.91 -23.27 -15.95
CA ILE A 597 -5.70 -22.50 -16.28
C ILE A 597 -4.78 -23.40 -17.09
N LYS A 598 -4.49 -23.01 -18.33
CA LYS A 598 -3.70 -23.82 -19.28
C LYS A 598 -2.47 -23.07 -19.75
N LEU A 599 -1.32 -23.73 -19.73
CA LEU A 599 -0.07 -23.19 -20.30
C LEU A 599 -0.24 -22.98 -21.80
N ILE A 600 0.11 -21.79 -22.31
CA ILE A 600 0.05 -21.48 -23.76
C ILE A 600 1.38 -21.07 -24.37
N LYS A 601 2.31 -20.52 -23.58
CA LYS A 601 3.65 -20.11 -24.04
C LYS A 601 4.65 -20.23 -22.91
N SER A 602 5.86 -20.68 -23.23
CA SER A 602 7.03 -20.63 -22.35
C SER A 602 8.22 -20.16 -23.17
N ASP A 603 8.88 -19.08 -22.74
CA ASP A 603 9.97 -18.41 -23.45
C ASP A 603 11.01 -17.87 -22.45
N GLY A 604 12.14 -18.56 -22.33
CA GLY A 604 13.14 -18.27 -21.30
C GLY A 604 12.54 -18.42 -19.90
N THR A 605 12.57 -17.35 -19.10
CA THR A 605 11.96 -17.30 -17.76
C THR A 605 10.49 -16.93 -17.77
N ILE A 606 9.93 -16.52 -18.92
CA ILE A 606 8.56 -16.01 -19.03
C ILE A 606 7.62 -17.13 -19.43
N ILE A 607 6.66 -17.43 -18.55
CA ILE A 607 5.62 -18.42 -18.75
C ILE A 607 4.27 -17.70 -18.83
N ILE A 608 3.45 -18.03 -19.83
CA ILE A 608 2.12 -17.45 -20.03
C ILE A 608 1.07 -18.55 -19.99
N PHE A 609 0.11 -18.39 -19.09
CA PHE A 609 -1.08 -19.24 -18.99
C PHE A 609 -2.32 -18.49 -19.48
N ASN A 610 -3.28 -19.24 -20.02
CA ASN A 610 -4.60 -18.78 -20.41
C ASN A 610 -5.64 -19.23 -19.39
N ASN A 611 -6.47 -18.29 -18.93
CA ASN A 611 -7.67 -18.56 -18.14
C ASN A 611 -8.85 -18.81 -19.08
N THR A 612 -9.39 -20.03 -19.11
CA THR A 612 -10.54 -20.37 -19.95
C THR A 612 -11.88 -19.91 -19.37
N ASP A 613 -11.94 -19.61 -18.07
CA ASP A 613 -13.14 -19.09 -17.38
C ASP A 613 -13.19 -17.55 -17.34
N TYR A 614 -12.43 -16.88 -18.23
CA TYR A 614 -12.39 -15.42 -18.32
C TYR A 614 -13.78 -14.82 -18.65
N LEU A 615 -14.19 -13.80 -17.89
CA LEU A 615 -15.39 -13.02 -18.18
C LEU A 615 -15.05 -11.66 -18.81
N PRO A 616 -15.90 -11.14 -19.72
CA PRO A 616 -15.74 -9.81 -20.29
C PRO A 616 -15.70 -8.70 -19.23
N HIS A 617 -15.15 -7.55 -19.58
CA HIS A 617 -14.99 -6.44 -18.63
C HIS A 617 -16.35 -5.87 -18.18
N VAL A 618 -17.32 -5.90 -19.11
CA VAL A 618 -18.73 -5.62 -18.84
C VAL A 618 -19.52 -6.85 -19.30
N PHE A 619 -20.34 -7.42 -18.43
CA PHE A 619 -21.14 -8.60 -18.74
C PHE A 619 -22.52 -8.55 -18.06
N PRO A 620 -23.52 -9.27 -18.58
CA PRO A 620 -24.86 -9.24 -18.01
C PRO A 620 -24.97 -10.24 -16.85
N ALA A 621 -25.85 -9.94 -15.91
CA ALA A 621 -26.32 -10.89 -14.92
C ALA A 621 -27.85 -10.90 -14.88
N ASP A 622 -28.39 -12.08 -14.63
CA ASP A 622 -29.83 -12.35 -14.70
C ASP A 622 -30.51 -12.20 -13.33
N GLN A 623 -29.69 -12.27 -12.30
CA GLN A 623 -30.05 -12.32 -10.89
C GLN A 623 -28.92 -11.76 -10.05
N ILE A 624 -29.28 -11.32 -8.85
CA ILE A 624 -28.31 -10.93 -7.82
C ILE A 624 -28.58 -11.69 -6.54
N SER A 625 -27.51 -11.99 -5.79
CA SER A 625 -27.60 -12.50 -4.44
C SER A 625 -27.02 -11.49 -3.45
N LEU A 626 -27.81 -11.15 -2.43
CA LEU A 626 -27.33 -10.46 -1.24
C LEU A 626 -26.69 -11.49 -0.32
N ILE A 627 -25.39 -11.36 -0.05
CA ILE A 627 -24.63 -12.30 0.78
C ILE A 627 -24.43 -11.72 2.16
N ALA A 628 -24.91 -12.43 3.19
CA ALA A 628 -24.46 -12.29 4.56
C ALA A 628 -23.31 -13.27 4.80
N GLY A 629 -22.08 -12.78 4.77
CA GLY A 629 -20.85 -13.58 4.74
C GLY A 629 -19.64 -12.77 4.30
N ASP A 630 -18.55 -13.46 3.97
CA ASP A 630 -17.27 -12.87 3.57
C ASP A 630 -16.81 -13.40 2.18
N LEU A 631 -15.64 -12.98 1.68
CA LEU A 631 -15.14 -13.43 0.38
C LEU A 631 -14.90 -14.93 0.25
N SER A 632 -14.80 -15.68 1.36
CA SER A 632 -14.64 -17.13 1.33
C SER A 632 -15.85 -17.82 0.67
N SER A 633 -17.04 -17.20 0.75
CA SER A 633 -18.24 -17.66 0.03
C SER A 633 -18.05 -17.71 -1.49
N LEU A 634 -17.19 -16.89 -2.10
CA LEU A 634 -16.90 -16.98 -3.54
C LEU A 634 -16.21 -18.29 -3.88
N VAL A 635 -15.25 -18.74 -3.07
CA VAL A 635 -14.62 -20.04 -3.28
C VAL A 635 -15.69 -21.12 -3.20
N SER A 636 -16.53 -21.07 -2.19
CA SER A 636 -17.62 -22.03 -2.00
C SER A 636 -18.56 -22.12 -3.22
N ILE A 637 -18.98 -20.97 -3.75
CA ILE A 637 -19.91 -20.88 -4.88
C ILE A 637 -19.29 -21.44 -6.18
N THR A 638 -17.97 -21.41 -6.35
CA THR A 638 -17.33 -21.93 -7.58
C THR A 638 -17.56 -23.44 -7.82
N TYR A 639 -17.95 -24.18 -6.79
CA TYR A 639 -18.23 -25.62 -6.84
C TYR A 639 -19.71 -25.95 -7.10
N MET A 640 -20.57 -24.94 -7.30
CA MET A 640 -22.01 -25.11 -7.45
C MET A 640 -22.46 -24.92 -8.89
N GLU A 641 -23.26 -25.85 -9.41
CA GLU A 641 -23.88 -25.71 -10.74
C GLU A 641 -25.10 -24.78 -10.73
N SER A 642 -25.77 -24.65 -9.57
CA SER A 642 -26.97 -23.83 -9.38
C SER A 642 -26.67 -22.33 -9.26
N LEU A 643 -25.43 -21.95 -8.95
CA LEU A 643 -24.97 -20.58 -8.76
C LEU A 643 -23.81 -20.26 -9.70
N LYS A 644 -24.11 -20.03 -10.98
CA LYS A 644 -23.11 -19.74 -12.00
C LYS A 644 -22.67 -18.27 -11.96
N LEU A 645 -21.42 -18.03 -11.57
CA LEU A 645 -20.82 -16.68 -11.46
C LEU A 645 -20.88 -15.86 -12.76
N GLU A 646 -20.91 -16.51 -13.93
CA GLU A 646 -21.01 -15.87 -15.25
C GLU A 646 -22.33 -15.12 -15.50
N SER A 647 -23.37 -15.39 -14.69
CA SER A 647 -24.72 -14.80 -14.82
C SER A 647 -25.29 -14.29 -13.49
N LEU A 648 -24.46 -14.23 -12.44
CA LEU A 648 -24.88 -13.95 -11.07
C LEU A 648 -24.07 -12.80 -10.48
N GLY A 649 -24.74 -11.69 -10.16
CA GLY A 649 -24.15 -10.62 -9.34
C GLY A 649 -24.19 -10.98 -7.86
N LEU A 650 -23.12 -10.69 -7.13
CA LEU A 650 -23.01 -11.02 -5.70
C LEU A 650 -22.68 -9.76 -4.91
N ILE A 651 -23.56 -9.36 -4.00
CA ILE A 651 -23.44 -8.12 -3.24
C ILE A 651 -23.34 -8.48 -1.76
N TYR A 652 -22.23 -8.13 -1.11
CA TYR A 652 -22.07 -8.34 0.32
C TYR A 652 -22.80 -7.26 1.11
N VAL A 653 -23.64 -7.68 2.06
CA VAL A 653 -24.55 -6.76 2.77
C VAL A 653 -23.81 -5.76 3.66
N ASN A 654 -22.63 -6.12 4.16
CA ASN A 654 -21.77 -5.22 4.95
C ASN A 654 -21.17 -4.06 4.15
N GLN A 655 -21.20 -4.13 2.81
CA GLN A 655 -20.77 -3.02 1.95
C GLN A 655 -21.89 -2.00 1.69
N LEU A 656 -23.13 -2.34 2.04
CA LEU A 656 -24.32 -1.54 1.77
C LEU A 656 -24.67 -0.61 2.95
N SER A 657 -25.44 0.43 2.68
CA SER A 657 -26.17 1.13 3.73
C SER A 657 -27.52 0.45 3.98
N ALA A 658 -28.13 0.71 5.14
CA ALA A 658 -29.49 0.25 5.45
C ALA A 658 -30.51 0.68 4.38
N GLU A 659 -30.33 1.86 3.78
CA GLU A 659 -31.15 2.36 2.68
C GLU A 659 -30.90 1.57 1.38
N ASP A 660 -29.64 1.27 1.05
CA ASP A 660 -29.30 0.48 -0.13
C ASP A 660 -29.85 -0.95 -0.05
N ILE A 661 -29.84 -1.56 1.14
CA ILE A 661 -30.47 -2.88 1.38
C ILE A 661 -31.97 -2.80 1.06
N LYS A 662 -32.67 -1.76 1.54
CA LYS A 662 -34.11 -1.54 1.25
C LYS A 662 -34.38 -1.27 -0.23
N ILE A 663 -33.46 -0.64 -0.95
CA ILE A 663 -33.62 -0.40 -2.40
C ILE A 663 -33.39 -1.70 -3.17
N LEU A 664 -32.29 -2.39 -2.89
CA LEU A 664 -31.93 -3.64 -3.56
C LEU A 664 -32.95 -4.75 -3.28
N SER A 665 -33.55 -4.78 -2.08
CA SER A 665 -34.62 -5.73 -1.74
C SER A 665 -35.85 -5.61 -2.64
N ASN A 666 -36.14 -4.42 -3.18
CA ASN A 666 -37.30 -4.18 -4.03
C ASN A 666 -37.04 -4.52 -5.51
N LEU A 667 -35.81 -4.90 -5.87
CA LEU A 667 -35.48 -5.30 -7.23
C LEU A 667 -35.98 -6.73 -7.55
N PRO A 668 -36.27 -7.04 -8.84
CA PRO A 668 -36.63 -8.38 -9.27
C PRO A 668 -35.43 -9.35 -9.20
N ASN A 669 -35.68 -10.66 -9.14
CA ASN A 669 -34.62 -11.69 -9.21
C ASN A 669 -33.50 -11.56 -8.17
N VAL A 670 -33.86 -11.16 -6.94
CA VAL A 670 -32.95 -11.05 -5.81
C VAL A 670 -33.06 -12.30 -4.92
N ARG A 671 -31.91 -12.89 -4.59
CA ARG A 671 -31.79 -13.99 -3.62
C ARG A 671 -31.02 -13.52 -2.39
N ILE A 672 -31.16 -14.26 -1.29
CA ILE A 672 -30.37 -14.03 -0.08
C ILE A 672 -29.55 -15.29 0.17
N ILE A 673 -28.24 -15.13 0.27
CA ILE A 673 -27.32 -16.19 0.67
C ILE A 673 -26.86 -15.88 2.09
N VAL A 674 -27.11 -16.80 3.01
CA VAL A 674 -26.59 -16.75 4.38
C VAL A 674 -25.48 -17.78 4.46
N GLN A 675 -24.25 -17.30 4.62
CA GLN A 675 -23.10 -18.16 4.85
C GLN A 675 -23.12 -18.62 6.31
N ASP A 676 -22.98 -19.91 6.56
CA ASP A 676 -22.80 -20.47 7.91
C ASP A 676 -23.87 -19.94 8.92
N ASP A 677 -23.45 -19.19 9.95
CA ASP A 677 -24.30 -18.55 10.97
C ASP A 677 -24.34 -17.00 10.86
N TYR A 678 -24.01 -16.45 9.69
CA TYR A 678 -23.96 -15.01 9.43
C TYR A 678 -25.34 -14.33 9.33
N PHE A 679 -26.43 -14.95 9.78
CA PHE A 679 -27.75 -14.27 9.74
C PHE A 679 -27.73 -12.95 10.52
N LEU A 680 -27.01 -12.88 11.65
CA LEU A 680 -26.85 -11.66 12.42
C LEU A 680 -26.08 -10.56 11.66
N GLU A 681 -25.19 -10.92 10.72
CA GLU A 681 -24.53 -9.96 9.81
C GLU A 681 -25.57 -9.23 8.95
N LEU A 682 -26.59 -9.95 8.45
CA LEU A 682 -27.67 -9.37 7.65
C LEU A 682 -28.45 -8.33 8.46
N VAL A 683 -28.78 -8.67 9.71
CA VAL A 683 -29.52 -7.79 10.62
C VAL A 683 -28.69 -6.56 11.00
N LEU A 684 -27.42 -6.74 11.40
CA LEU A 684 -26.55 -5.63 11.78
C LEU A 684 -26.18 -4.74 10.58
N SER A 685 -26.22 -5.25 9.35
CA SER A 685 -26.05 -4.43 8.14
C SER A 685 -27.25 -3.51 7.87
N ALA A 686 -28.42 -3.81 8.42
CA ALA A 686 -29.60 -2.94 8.38
C ALA A 686 -29.59 -1.87 9.49
N VAL A 687 -28.65 -1.94 10.44
CA VAL A 687 -28.49 -0.92 11.49
C VAL A 687 -27.80 0.33 10.91
N PRO A 688 -28.25 1.56 11.27
CA PRO A 688 -27.58 2.78 10.86
C PRO A 688 -26.11 2.83 11.27
N LYS A 689 -25.23 3.27 10.36
CA LYS A 689 -23.77 3.30 10.57
C LYS A 689 -23.31 4.11 11.79
N GLU A 690 -24.14 5.02 12.31
CA GLU A 690 -23.83 5.79 13.52
C GLU A 690 -23.77 4.95 14.81
N TYR A 691 -24.34 3.74 14.81
CA TYR A 691 -24.26 2.80 15.93
C TYR A 691 -23.15 1.75 15.76
N ILE A 692 -22.40 1.78 14.65
CA ILE A 692 -21.30 0.86 14.36
C ILE A 692 -19.97 1.58 14.57
N LEU A 693 -19.22 1.12 15.57
CA LEU A 693 -17.89 1.62 15.92
C LEU A 693 -16.81 0.85 15.15
N ARG A 694 -15.72 1.56 14.80
CA ARG A 694 -14.58 1.03 14.03
C ARG A 694 -13.30 1.04 14.87
N PRO A 695 -12.97 -0.06 15.57
CA PRO A 695 -11.84 -0.10 16.50
C PRO A 695 -10.48 0.21 15.85
N ILE A 696 -10.33 -0.03 14.55
CA ILE A 696 -9.10 0.28 13.77
C ILE A 696 -8.68 1.73 13.81
N GLU A 697 -9.62 2.66 14.01
CA GLU A 697 -9.32 4.09 14.07
C GLU A 697 -8.54 4.47 15.33
N TYR A 698 -8.48 3.57 16.32
CA TYR A 698 -7.88 3.80 17.64
C TYR A 698 -6.69 2.88 17.93
N ALA A 699 -6.39 1.93 17.05
CA ALA A 699 -5.21 1.07 17.18
C ALA A 699 -3.93 1.86 16.90
N VAL A 700 -2.97 1.79 17.81
CA VAL A 700 -1.72 2.56 17.74
C VAL A 700 -0.46 1.68 17.69
N ALA A 701 -0.58 0.39 17.99
CA ALA A 701 0.56 -0.50 17.97
C ALA A 701 0.99 -0.79 16.53
N SER A 702 2.30 -0.96 16.40
CA SER A 702 3.06 -1.39 15.23
C SER A 702 2.85 -2.85 14.83
N SER A 703 2.70 -3.66 15.86
CA SER A 703 2.90 -5.09 15.84
C SER A 703 1.90 -5.72 16.79
N PRO A 704 1.26 -6.83 16.39
CA PRO A 704 0.31 -7.54 17.22
C PRO A 704 0.99 -8.14 18.47
N PHE A 705 2.31 -8.28 18.44
CA PHE A 705 3.13 -8.73 19.56
C PHE A 705 3.37 -7.65 20.63
N GLU A 706 3.05 -6.38 20.34
CA GLU A 706 3.23 -5.26 21.26
C GLU A 706 1.89 -4.70 21.77
N GLY A 707 0.81 -4.87 20.99
CA GLY A 707 -0.53 -4.49 21.38
C GLY A 707 -1.49 -4.56 20.20
N TRP A 708 -2.60 -3.81 20.27
CA TRP A 708 -3.59 -3.73 19.21
C TRP A 708 -3.04 -2.98 17.98
N CYS A 709 -2.85 -3.71 16.89
CA CYS A 709 -2.37 -3.17 15.63
C CYS A 709 -3.37 -3.37 14.48
N PRO A 710 -3.34 -2.51 13.44
CA PRO A 710 -4.11 -2.73 12.21
C PRO A 710 -3.62 -3.94 11.40
N TYR A 711 -4.55 -4.72 10.82
CA TYR A 711 -4.23 -5.88 9.97
C TYR A 711 -3.53 -5.57 8.66
N ALA A 712 -3.67 -4.36 8.11
CA ALA A 712 -3.28 -4.07 6.73
C ALA A 712 -1.81 -4.41 6.39
N ASP A 713 -0.91 -4.44 7.38
CA ASP A 713 0.51 -4.79 7.22
C ASP A 713 0.82 -6.30 7.41
N TRP A 714 -0.21 -7.07 7.73
CA TRP A 714 -0.20 -8.50 8.06
C TRP A 714 -1.09 -9.31 7.13
N TYR A 715 -1.38 -8.78 5.93
CA TYR A 715 -2.28 -9.44 4.98
C TYR A 715 -1.89 -10.88 4.62
N TRP A 716 -0.59 -11.18 4.74
CA TRP A 716 0.00 -12.48 4.46
C TRP A 716 -0.22 -13.49 5.59
N TYR A 717 -0.72 -13.09 6.76
CA TYR A 717 -0.74 -13.91 7.97
C TYR A 717 -1.82 -15.00 7.97
N ASN A 718 -3.05 -14.68 7.58
CA ASN A 718 -4.17 -15.63 7.56
C ASN A 718 -5.11 -15.32 6.38
N TRP A 719 -5.48 -16.34 5.62
CA TRP A 719 -6.41 -16.24 4.49
C TRP A 719 -7.79 -15.73 4.89
N TYR A 720 -8.34 -16.14 6.03
CA TYR A 720 -9.63 -15.65 6.52
C TYR A 720 -9.61 -14.14 6.79
N TYR A 721 -8.46 -13.57 7.13
CA TYR A 721 -8.33 -12.12 7.33
C TYR A 721 -8.36 -11.36 5.99
N THR A 722 -7.89 -11.98 4.90
CA THR A 722 -8.04 -11.42 3.55
C THR A 722 -9.47 -11.59 3.02
N ALA A 723 -10.23 -12.54 3.58
CA ALA A 723 -11.60 -12.79 3.17
C ALA A 723 -12.59 -11.82 3.82
N GLU A 724 -12.35 -11.41 5.06
CA GLU A 724 -13.16 -10.43 5.77
C GLU A 724 -13.11 -9.05 5.09
N LEU A 725 -14.28 -8.42 4.99
CA LEU A 725 -14.45 -7.13 4.30
C LEU A 725 -14.39 -5.95 5.26
N ASP A 726 -14.67 -6.19 6.54
CA ASP A 726 -14.45 -5.22 7.60
C ASP A 726 -12.96 -5.01 7.88
N ARG A 727 -12.64 -3.83 8.42
CA ARG A 727 -11.27 -3.46 8.74
C ARG A 727 -10.87 -3.99 10.11
N LEU A 728 -9.82 -4.82 10.13
CA LEU A 728 -9.44 -5.59 11.30
C LEU A 728 -8.39 -4.87 12.18
N VAL A 729 -8.57 -4.98 13.49
CA VAL A 729 -7.50 -4.82 14.49
C VAL A 729 -7.23 -6.13 15.17
N PHE A 730 -5.98 -6.37 15.54
CA PHE A 730 -5.64 -7.60 16.23
C PHE A 730 -4.42 -7.46 17.15
N THR A 731 -4.30 -8.39 18.08
CA THR A 731 -3.18 -8.51 19.00
C THR A 731 -2.98 -9.97 19.39
N PHE A 732 -1.74 -10.34 19.72
CA PHE A 732 -1.36 -11.66 20.24
C PHE A 732 -1.07 -11.66 21.74
N VAL A 733 -1.08 -10.48 22.35
CA VAL A 733 -0.68 -10.27 23.75
C VAL A 733 -1.82 -9.65 24.53
N LYS A 734 -1.75 -9.77 25.86
CA LYS A 734 -2.63 -9.01 26.74
C LYS A 734 -2.40 -7.51 26.57
N SER A 735 -3.41 -6.82 26.05
CA SER A 735 -3.34 -5.39 25.75
C SER A 735 -4.71 -4.74 25.83
N ASN A 736 -4.72 -3.42 25.95
CA ASN A 736 -5.95 -2.64 26.06
C ASN A 736 -6.11 -1.73 24.83
N LEU A 737 -7.33 -1.68 24.30
CA LEU A 737 -7.74 -0.72 23.26
C LEU A 737 -8.87 0.14 23.80
N THR A 738 -8.77 1.46 23.61
CA THR A 738 -9.80 2.41 24.04
C THR A 738 -10.48 3.02 22.81
N VAL A 739 -11.80 2.86 22.72
CA VAL A 739 -12.63 3.34 21.62
C VAL A 739 -13.61 4.39 22.16
N PRO A 740 -13.35 5.69 21.99
CA PRO A 740 -14.29 6.76 22.35
C PRO A 740 -15.49 6.77 21.41
N TYR A 741 -16.66 7.03 21.95
CA TYR A 741 -17.91 7.17 21.19
C TYR A 741 -18.90 8.07 21.93
N ALA A 742 -19.93 8.56 21.24
CA ALA A 742 -20.92 9.47 21.84
C ALA A 742 -22.34 8.96 21.59
N LEU A 743 -23.16 9.02 22.64
CA LEU A 743 -24.55 8.61 22.61
C LEU A 743 -25.48 9.82 22.66
N LYS A 744 -26.45 9.86 21.75
CA LYS A 744 -27.42 10.97 21.66
C LYS A 744 -28.51 10.90 22.72
N GLN A 745 -28.78 9.72 23.30
CA GLN A 745 -29.91 9.48 24.20
C GLN A 745 -29.55 8.45 25.28
N SER A 746 -30.12 8.63 26.49
CA SER A 746 -30.03 7.63 27.57
C SER A 746 -31.06 6.51 27.35
N LYS A 747 -30.62 5.30 26.98
CA LYS A 747 -31.48 4.15 26.64
C LYS A 747 -30.82 2.83 27.04
N ASP A 748 -31.54 1.72 26.88
CA ASP A 748 -30.96 0.38 26.88
C ASP A 748 -30.35 0.08 25.51
N TYR A 749 -29.06 -0.24 25.49
CA TYR A 749 -28.31 -0.57 24.28
C TYR A 749 -27.89 -2.03 24.30
N ASN A 750 -28.04 -2.72 23.18
CA ASN A 750 -27.37 -3.98 22.90
C ASN A 750 -25.95 -3.73 22.42
N VAL A 751 -24.99 -4.48 22.97
CA VAL A 751 -23.59 -4.42 22.56
C VAL A 751 -23.20 -5.71 21.84
N TYR A 752 -22.89 -5.60 20.56
CA TYR A 752 -22.42 -6.70 19.73
C TYR A 752 -20.95 -6.52 19.35
N LEU A 753 -20.23 -7.64 19.23
CA LEU A 753 -18.84 -7.68 18.82
C LEU A 753 -18.69 -8.60 17.60
N LYS A 754 -18.05 -8.12 16.53
CA LYS A 754 -17.62 -8.97 15.42
C LYS A 754 -16.16 -9.37 15.64
N THR A 755 -15.92 -10.64 15.92
CA THR A 755 -14.59 -11.17 16.29
C THR A 755 -14.30 -12.50 15.60
N TYR A 756 -13.03 -12.89 15.56
CA TYR A 756 -12.53 -14.09 14.90
C TYR A 756 -12.41 -15.25 15.89
N PHE A 757 -12.96 -16.41 15.52
CA PHE A 757 -12.88 -17.63 16.31
C PHE A 757 -11.87 -18.59 15.70
N SER A 758 -10.84 -18.93 16.46
CA SER A 758 -9.74 -19.78 16.00
C SER A 758 -9.16 -20.64 17.12
N PRO A 759 -8.33 -21.65 16.77
CA PRO A 759 -7.65 -22.46 17.77
C PRO A 759 -6.57 -21.72 18.54
N ARG A 760 -6.05 -20.61 18.00
CA ARG A 760 -5.07 -19.76 18.68
C ARG A 760 -5.75 -18.63 19.45
N ALA A 761 -7.04 -18.44 19.26
CA ALA A 761 -7.75 -17.32 19.84
C ALA A 761 -7.96 -17.50 21.33
N SER A 762 -8.19 -16.39 22.05
CA SER A 762 -8.31 -16.43 23.50
C SER A 762 -9.58 -15.80 24.04
N LYS A 763 -9.49 -14.65 24.69
CA LYS A 763 -10.61 -13.99 25.35
C LYS A 763 -10.59 -12.49 25.14
N ILE A 764 -11.77 -11.90 24.97
CA ILE A 764 -11.95 -10.46 24.83
C ILE A 764 -12.97 -10.00 25.87
N THR A 765 -12.61 -9.00 26.66
CA THR A 765 -13.49 -8.40 27.67
C THR A 765 -13.72 -6.92 27.36
N ILE A 766 -14.98 -6.48 27.36
CA ILE A 766 -15.35 -5.09 27.08
C ILE A 766 -15.91 -4.42 28.33
N TYR A 767 -15.45 -3.20 28.59
CA TYR A 767 -15.92 -2.32 29.65
C TYR A 767 -16.36 -0.98 29.08
N ASP A 768 -17.31 -0.32 29.74
CA ASP A 768 -17.66 1.08 29.50
C ASP A 768 -17.76 1.83 30.82
N GLY A 769 -17.05 2.96 30.97
CA GLY A 769 -17.03 3.72 32.23
C GLY A 769 -16.59 2.89 33.47
N GLY A 770 -15.85 1.80 33.27
CA GLY A 770 -15.45 0.85 34.31
C GLY A 770 -16.47 -0.27 34.59
N LEU A 771 -17.67 -0.22 34.03
CA LEU A 771 -18.66 -1.30 34.06
C LEU A 771 -18.25 -2.39 33.06
N LYS A 772 -18.14 -3.64 33.51
CA LYS A 772 -17.96 -4.80 32.61
C LYS A 772 -19.26 -5.02 31.83
N ILE A 773 -19.20 -4.81 30.51
CA ILE A 773 -20.33 -5.03 29.60
C ILE A 773 -20.45 -6.53 29.29
N GLY A 774 -19.34 -7.17 28.96
CA GLY A 774 -19.34 -8.59 28.62
C GLY A 774 -17.95 -9.15 28.40
N GLU A 775 -17.87 -10.47 28.36
CA GLU A 775 -16.65 -11.23 28.08
C GLU A 775 -16.98 -12.39 27.16
N ILE A 776 -16.11 -12.62 26.18
CA ILE A 776 -16.23 -13.76 25.27
C ILE A 776 -14.92 -14.51 25.16
N THR A 777 -15.02 -15.85 25.12
CA THR A 777 -13.92 -16.73 24.74
C THR A 777 -14.04 -17.06 23.26
N THR A 778 -13.02 -16.71 22.48
CA THR A 778 -12.94 -16.91 21.03
C THR A 778 -12.14 -18.15 20.62
N ASN A 779 -11.53 -18.84 21.58
CA ASN A 779 -10.89 -20.13 21.37
C ASN A 779 -11.87 -21.18 20.82
N ALA A 780 -11.55 -21.79 19.69
CA ALA A 780 -12.33 -22.84 19.04
C ALA A 780 -11.44 -24.01 18.60
N LEU A 781 -11.97 -25.21 18.38
CA LEU A 781 -11.14 -26.35 17.94
C LEU A 781 -10.61 -26.16 16.52
N ASN A 782 -11.37 -25.48 15.68
CA ASN A 782 -11.15 -25.25 14.25
C ASN A 782 -11.28 -23.76 13.90
N GLU A 783 -10.89 -23.40 12.68
CA GLU A 783 -11.04 -22.04 12.15
C GLU A 783 -12.52 -21.76 11.84
N LEU A 784 -13.23 -21.19 12.81
CA LEU A 784 -14.67 -20.94 12.73
C LEU A 784 -15.01 -19.63 11.97
N GLY A 785 -14.02 -18.78 11.73
CA GLY A 785 -14.17 -17.53 10.99
C GLY A 785 -14.62 -16.33 11.85
N PHE A 786 -14.94 -15.21 11.19
CA PHE A 786 -15.51 -14.02 11.82
C PHE A 786 -17.00 -14.21 12.12
N ARG A 787 -17.45 -13.75 13.28
CA ARG A 787 -18.86 -13.83 13.67
C ARG A 787 -19.26 -12.67 14.54
N TRP A 788 -20.50 -12.22 14.38
CA TRP A 788 -21.14 -11.35 15.35
C TRP A 788 -21.59 -12.14 16.56
N VAL A 789 -21.28 -11.62 17.74
CA VAL A 789 -21.72 -12.15 19.02
C VAL A 789 -22.42 -11.05 19.81
N ASN A 790 -23.51 -11.42 20.48
CA ASN A 790 -24.14 -10.57 21.47
C ASN A 790 -23.33 -10.69 22.77
N LEU A 791 -22.85 -9.58 23.31
CA LEU A 791 -22.14 -9.56 24.60
C LEU A 791 -23.14 -9.45 25.75
N ASP A 792 -23.83 -8.31 25.83
CA ASP A 792 -24.94 -8.08 26.76
C ASP A 792 -25.70 -6.79 26.37
N SER A 793 -26.77 -6.50 27.13
CA SER A 793 -27.44 -5.20 27.10
C SER A 793 -27.05 -4.35 28.30
N ALA A 794 -26.75 -3.08 28.08
CA ALA A 794 -26.45 -2.13 29.15
C ALA A 794 -27.30 -0.86 29.02
N ARG A 795 -27.73 -0.31 30.16
CA ARG A 795 -28.36 1.01 30.19
C ARG A 795 -27.28 2.09 30.18
N LEU A 796 -27.17 2.81 29.09
CA LEU A 796 -26.14 3.81 28.86
C LEU A 796 -26.75 5.21 28.82
N ASN A 797 -26.07 6.18 29.43
CA ASN A 797 -26.54 7.56 29.49
C ASN A 797 -26.19 8.34 28.20
N GLN A 798 -26.88 9.44 27.93
CA GLN A 798 -26.46 10.40 26.91
C GLN A 798 -25.11 11.02 27.28
N GLY A 799 -24.24 11.22 26.29
CA GLY A 799 -22.94 11.88 26.47
C GLY A 799 -21.78 11.12 25.81
N ASP A 800 -20.57 11.51 26.17
CA ASP A 800 -19.33 10.88 25.72
C ASP A 800 -19.02 9.64 26.58
N HIS A 801 -18.62 8.57 25.92
CA HIS A 801 -18.30 7.27 26.50
C HIS A 801 -16.97 6.75 25.95
N VAL A 802 -16.39 5.76 26.62
CA VAL A 802 -15.14 5.12 26.21
C VAL A 802 -15.23 3.63 26.47
N LEU A 803 -15.31 2.86 25.38
CA LEU A 803 -15.16 1.41 25.48
C LEU A 803 -13.70 1.07 25.73
N LYS A 804 -13.42 0.36 26.82
CA LYS A 804 -12.13 -0.28 27.07
C LYS A 804 -12.24 -1.76 26.72
N ILE A 805 -11.42 -2.21 25.79
CA ILE A 805 -11.36 -3.58 25.31
C ILE A 805 -10.06 -4.18 25.84
N GLU A 806 -10.15 -5.26 26.60
CA GLU A 806 -9.01 -6.01 27.12
C GLU A 806 -8.88 -7.35 26.38
N SER A 807 -7.71 -7.67 25.85
CA SER A 807 -7.41 -8.99 25.27
C SER A 807 -6.78 -9.94 26.30
N GLY A 808 -7.01 -11.23 26.13
CA GLY A 808 -6.20 -12.29 26.72
C GLY A 808 -4.88 -12.51 25.98
N GLU A 809 -4.05 -13.42 26.49
CA GLU A 809 -2.88 -13.93 25.76
C GLU A 809 -3.34 -14.83 24.60
N GLY A 810 -2.71 -14.71 23.43
CA GLY A 810 -3.13 -15.42 22.22
C GLY A 810 -3.82 -14.52 21.19
N GLU A 811 -4.35 -15.13 20.14
CA GLU A 811 -4.90 -14.42 18.97
C GLU A 811 -6.24 -13.72 19.28
N ASN A 812 -6.26 -12.39 19.20
CA ASN A 812 -7.47 -11.60 19.44
C ASN A 812 -7.67 -10.63 18.29
N ILE A 813 -8.84 -10.68 17.64
CA ILE A 813 -9.15 -9.88 16.46
C ILE A 813 -10.52 -9.25 16.65
N ILE A 814 -10.65 -7.98 16.28
CA ILE A 814 -11.94 -7.29 16.26
C ILE A 814 -12.10 -6.63 14.89
N ALA A 815 -13.23 -6.92 14.25
CA ALA A 815 -13.63 -6.33 12.99
C ALA A 815 -14.51 -5.09 13.21
N SER A 816 -15.53 -5.19 14.07
CA SER A 816 -16.48 -4.12 14.34
C SER A 816 -17.17 -4.30 15.69
N ILE A 817 -17.71 -3.21 16.24
CA ILE A 817 -18.52 -3.21 17.46
C ILE A 817 -19.81 -2.46 17.17
N ALA A 818 -20.95 -3.00 17.57
CA ALA A 818 -22.24 -2.32 17.45
C ALA A 818 -22.75 -1.97 18.86
N VAL A 819 -23.07 -0.70 19.09
CA VAL A 819 -23.71 -0.22 20.33
C VAL A 819 -25.06 0.37 19.93
N VAL A 820 -26.10 -0.46 19.93
CA VAL A 820 -27.38 -0.19 19.25
C VAL A 820 -28.51 -0.11 20.28
N PRO A 821 -29.36 0.93 20.26
CA PRO A 821 -30.58 0.95 21.06
C PRO A 821 -31.48 -0.26 20.76
N LYS A 822 -32.12 -0.83 21.78
CA LYS A 822 -33.02 -1.99 21.59
C LYS A 822 -34.10 -1.78 20.53
N ASP A 823 -34.72 -0.60 20.49
CA ASP A 823 -35.74 -0.24 19.50
C ASP A 823 -35.19 -0.23 18.06
N VAL A 824 -33.98 0.33 17.87
CA VAL A 824 -33.32 0.32 16.55
C VAL A 824 -32.93 -1.09 16.12
N MET A 825 -32.57 -1.95 17.07
CA MET A 825 -32.25 -3.35 16.79
C MET A 825 -33.52 -4.13 16.40
N GLU A 826 -34.64 -3.90 17.08
CA GLU A 826 -35.96 -4.45 16.73
C GLU A 826 -36.39 -4.01 15.32
N ASP A 827 -36.28 -2.72 14.99
CA ASP A 827 -36.55 -2.19 13.66
C ASP A 827 -35.69 -2.85 12.57
N ALA A 828 -34.40 -3.12 12.86
CA ALA A 828 -33.49 -3.79 11.94
C ALA A 828 -33.90 -5.25 11.72
N PHE A 829 -34.30 -5.97 12.78
CA PHE A 829 -34.83 -7.33 12.68
C PHE A 829 -36.11 -7.37 11.85
N GLU A 830 -37.07 -6.47 12.11
CA GLU A 830 -38.31 -6.39 11.33
C GLU A 830 -38.04 -6.11 9.86
N SER A 831 -37.15 -5.16 9.56
CA SER A 831 -36.77 -4.82 8.18
C SER A 831 -36.10 -6.00 7.46
N VAL A 832 -35.28 -6.80 8.15
CA VAL A 832 -34.65 -7.98 7.55
C VAL A 832 -35.65 -9.11 7.37
N ASN A 833 -36.54 -9.33 8.34
CA ASN A 833 -37.60 -10.33 8.22
C ASN A 833 -38.52 -10.00 7.03
N ASP A 834 -38.88 -8.74 6.82
CA ASP A 834 -39.65 -8.30 5.65
C ASP A 834 -38.89 -8.49 4.33
N LEU A 835 -37.59 -8.20 4.30
CA LEU A 835 -36.73 -8.49 3.16
C LEU A 835 -36.74 -10.00 2.84
N VAL A 836 -36.58 -10.85 3.85
CA VAL A 836 -36.47 -12.30 3.67
C VAL A 836 -37.83 -12.92 3.30
N ARG A 837 -38.94 -12.39 3.83
CA ARG A 837 -40.31 -12.92 3.59
C ARG A 837 -40.63 -13.13 2.11
N ASN A 838 -40.16 -12.26 1.23
CA ASN A 838 -40.51 -12.25 -0.19
C ASN A 838 -39.38 -12.73 -1.12
N LYS A 839 -38.29 -13.29 -0.57
CA LYS A 839 -37.10 -13.68 -1.34
C LYS A 839 -36.73 -15.13 -1.09
N GLN A 840 -36.05 -15.74 -2.06
CA GLN A 840 -35.48 -17.08 -1.88
C GLN A 840 -34.24 -16.97 -0.99
N VAL A 841 -34.20 -17.79 0.06
CA VAL A 841 -33.05 -17.89 0.96
C VAL A 841 -32.27 -19.17 0.71
N ILE A 842 -30.95 -19.05 0.71
CA ILE A 842 -29.99 -20.14 0.54
C ILE A 842 -29.03 -20.11 1.74
N TRP A 843 -28.97 -21.19 2.51
CA TRP A 843 -27.88 -21.41 3.47
C TRP A 843 -26.75 -22.13 2.79
N LEU A 844 -25.57 -21.54 2.88
CA LEU A 844 -24.32 -22.09 2.40
C LEU A 844 -23.42 -22.37 3.60
N SER A 845 -23.24 -23.64 3.94
CA SER A 845 -22.42 -24.06 5.08
C SER A 845 -21.18 -24.81 4.62
N GLU A 846 -20.03 -24.41 5.15
CA GLU A 846 -18.77 -25.14 5.06
C GLU A 846 -18.64 -26.04 6.29
N LEU A 847 -18.62 -27.36 6.08
CA LEU A 847 -18.76 -28.32 7.17
C LEU A 847 -17.50 -28.42 8.03
N GLU A 848 -16.35 -27.94 7.56
CA GLU A 848 -15.12 -27.79 8.33
C GLU A 848 -15.17 -26.65 9.33
N LYS A 849 -16.17 -25.76 9.25
CA LYS A 849 -16.45 -24.70 10.23
C LYS A 849 -17.50 -25.09 11.26
N TRP A 850 -17.97 -26.34 11.26
CA TRP A 850 -18.93 -26.84 12.25
C TRP A 850 -18.18 -27.34 13.48
N GLN A 851 -18.82 -27.29 14.66
CA GLN A 851 -18.19 -27.77 15.88
C GLN A 851 -18.14 -29.30 15.87
N VAL A 852 -16.94 -29.84 16.08
CA VAL A 852 -16.74 -31.27 16.35
C VAL A 852 -16.64 -31.42 17.88
N PRO A 853 -17.35 -32.36 18.52
CA PRO A 853 -17.27 -32.53 19.97
C PRO A 853 -15.81 -32.76 20.44
N LYS A 854 -15.37 -32.07 21.51
CA LYS A 854 -13.99 -32.18 22.08
C LYS A 854 -13.57 -33.62 22.38
N ASN A 855 -14.54 -34.49 22.69
CA ASN A 855 -14.33 -35.89 23.04
C ASN A 855 -14.11 -36.79 21.80
N ILE A 856 -14.27 -36.21 20.60
CA ILE A 856 -14.18 -36.85 19.29
C ILE A 856 -12.99 -36.30 18.50
N ALA A 857 -12.39 -35.17 18.94
CA ALA A 857 -11.11 -34.73 18.42
C ALA A 857 -10.14 -35.92 18.52
N TRP A 858 -9.52 -36.26 17.39
CA TRP A 858 -8.58 -37.37 17.27
C TRP A 858 -7.26 -37.05 17.98
N ALA A 859 -7.35 -36.65 19.25
CA ALA A 859 -6.25 -36.24 20.09
C ALA A 859 -5.65 -37.49 20.74
N GLN A 860 -4.44 -37.83 20.35
CA GLN A 860 -3.60 -38.68 21.17
C GLN A 860 -3.02 -37.81 22.28
N ARG A 861 -3.50 -38.03 23.51
CA ARG A 861 -2.91 -37.42 24.71
C ARG A 861 -1.51 -37.99 24.92
N CYS A 862 -0.49 -37.23 24.56
CA CYS A 862 0.91 -37.64 24.66
C CYS A 862 1.32 -37.99 26.11
N PHE A 863 0.68 -37.42 27.13
CA PHE A 863 0.97 -37.76 28.53
C PHE A 863 0.51 -39.16 28.96
N ASP A 864 -0.61 -39.66 28.42
CA ASP A 864 -1.14 -40.99 28.76
C ASP A 864 -0.61 -42.09 27.81
N CYS A 865 -0.07 -41.69 26.66
CA CYS A 865 0.36 -42.61 25.59
C CYS A 865 1.88 -42.84 25.51
N LEU A 866 2.71 -42.03 26.17
CA LEU A 866 4.16 -42.00 25.96
C LEU A 866 4.93 -42.13 27.27
N ARG A 867 5.99 -42.95 27.27
CA ARG A 867 6.97 -42.95 28.36
C ARG A 867 7.88 -41.74 28.16
N TRP A 868 7.81 -40.79 29.10
CA TRP A 868 8.73 -39.66 29.14
C TRP A 868 10.05 -40.07 29.79
N HIS A 869 11.15 -39.75 29.14
CA HIS A 869 12.50 -40.02 29.59
C HIS A 869 13.22 -38.70 29.85
N VAL A 870 13.87 -38.56 30.99
CA VAL A 870 14.78 -37.43 31.25
C VAL A 870 16.11 -37.73 30.56
N ASN A 871 16.68 -36.76 29.84
CA ASN A 871 18.00 -36.92 29.24
C ASN A 871 19.06 -37.06 30.35
N PRO A 872 19.82 -38.18 30.41
CA PRO A 872 20.80 -38.43 31.46
C PRO A 872 21.83 -37.31 31.63
N ASN A 873 22.21 -36.63 30.54
CA ASN A 873 23.22 -35.57 30.55
C ASN A 873 22.74 -34.29 31.25
N THR A 874 21.43 -34.10 31.33
CA THR A 874 20.79 -32.92 31.94
C THR A 874 20.23 -33.20 33.33
N MET A 875 20.28 -34.46 33.77
CA MET A 875 19.74 -34.91 35.05
C MET A 875 20.40 -34.22 36.26
N LYS A 876 21.65 -33.75 36.11
CA LYS A 876 22.37 -32.98 37.13
C LYS A 876 21.63 -31.69 37.56
N TRP A 877 20.78 -31.14 36.69
CA TRP A 877 19.96 -29.97 36.97
C TRP A 877 18.56 -30.32 37.50
N LEU A 878 18.15 -31.58 37.42
CA LEU A 878 16.84 -32.04 37.89
C LEU A 878 16.89 -32.35 39.39
N LYS A 879 16.03 -31.69 40.17
CA LYS A 879 15.90 -31.96 41.60
C LYS A 879 14.77 -32.92 41.93
N SER A 880 13.61 -32.75 41.28
CA SER A 880 12.45 -33.61 41.46
C SER A 880 11.48 -33.49 40.29
N SER A 881 10.71 -34.54 40.05
CA SER A 881 9.57 -34.53 39.12
C SER A 881 8.40 -35.28 39.74
N MET A 882 7.19 -34.73 39.66
CA MET A 882 5.96 -35.37 40.15
C MET A 882 4.77 -35.06 39.24
N VAL A 883 3.71 -35.84 39.34
CA VAL A 883 2.44 -35.59 38.64
C VAL A 883 1.35 -35.41 39.68
N GLU A 884 0.62 -34.30 39.61
CA GLU A 884 -0.51 -33.98 40.50
C GLU A 884 -1.65 -33.35 39.67
N ASN A 885 -2.87 -33.90 39.75
CA ASN A 885 -4.07 -33.42 39.04
C ASN A 885 -3.83 -33.13 37.54
N ASP A 886 -3.36 -34.13 36.78
CA ASP A 886 -3.02 -34.02 35.35
C ASP A 886 -1.98 -32.95 34.99
N THR A 887 -1.21 -32.48 35.99
CA THR A 887 -0.09 -31.56 35.80
C THR A 887 1.21 -32.25 36.15
N PHE A 888 2.14 -32.28 35.20
CA PHE A 888 3.53 -32.66 35.39
C PHE A 888 4.32 -31.48 35.95
N ILE A 889 4.86 -31.64 37.16
CA ILE A 889 5.64 -30.63 37.87
C ILE A 889 7.10 -31.07 37.90
N LEU A 890 7.98 -30.25 37.31
CA LEU A 890 9.42 -30.48 37.26
C LEU A 890 10.16 -29.37 38.01
N THR A 891 11.04 -29.73 38.94
CA THR A 891 11.88 -28.79 39.68
C THR A 891 13.30 -28.88 39.18
N ALA A 892 13.80 -27.81 38.55
CA ALA A 892 15.21 -27.71 38.16
C ALA A 892 15.98 -26.82 39.15
N HIS A 893 17.25 -27.16 39.43
CA HIS A 893 18.18 -26.31 40.17
C HIS A 893 19.12 -25.58 39.20
N PHE A 894 19.11 -24.25 39.27
CA PHE A 894 19.95 -23.37 38.46
C PHE A 894 20.99 -22.68 39.34
N HIS A 895 22.25 -22.53 38.88
CA HIS A 895 23.38 -22.01 39.67
C HIS A 895 23.80 -20.61 39.22
N GLY A 896 24.02 -19.67 40.14
CA GLY A 896 24.17 -18.24 39.82
C GLY A 896 25.44 -17.79 39.07
N ASN A 897 26.23 -18.68 38.45
CA ASN A 897 27.54 -18.33 37.90
C ASN A 897 28.07 -19.20 36.74
N GLU A 898 27.25 -20.04 36.12
CA GLU A 898 27.72 -20.88 35.01
C GLU A 898 27.70 -20.15 33.66
N THR A 899 28.76 -20.32 32.88
CA THR A 899 28.86 -19.84 31.48
C THR A 899 28.21 -20.80 30.48
N VAL A 900 27.64 -21.92 30.95
CA VAL A 900 27.04 -22.98 30.14
C VAL A 900 25.51 -22.93 30.28
N ALA A 901 24.77 -23.32 29.25
CA ALA A 901 23.32 -23.38 29.31
C ALA A 901 22.85 -24.42 30.35
N GLU A 902 22.13 -23.97 31.37
CA GLU A 902 21.50 -24.82 32.37
C GLU A 902 20.08 -25.16 31.94
N GLU A 903 19.82 -26.43 31.65
CA GLU A 903 18.52 -26.91 31.22
C GLU A 903 18.28 -28.36 31.61
N VAL A 904 17.03 -28.71 31.93
CA VAL A 904 16.61 -30.13 32.00
C VAL A 904 15.93 -30.48 30.68
N GLU A 905 16.30 -31.60 30.08
CA GLU A 905 15.67 -32.11 28.87
C GLU A 905 14.83 -33.34 29.18
N MET A 906 13.63 -33.39 28.61
CA MET A 906 12.78 -34.57 28.60
C MET A 906 12.40 -34.92 27.18
N TYR A 907 12.42 -36.20 26.82
CA TYR A 907 12.02 -36.68 25.50
C TYR A 907 11.05 -37.84 25.60
N THR A 908 10.31 -38.09 24.52
CA THR A 908 9.41 -39.22 24.37
C THR A 908 9.82 -40.10 23.21
N ASP A 909 9.70 -41.41 23.40
CA ASP A 909 9.65 -42.35 22.28
C ASP A 909 8.19 -42.49 21.86
N THR A 910 7.82 -41.99 20.68
CA THR A 910 6.45 -42.11 20.16
C THR A 910 6.36 -43.23 19.14
N LYS A 911 5.22 -43.92 19.07
CA LYS A 911 4.90 -44.64 17.84
C LYS A 911 4.79 -43.59 16.72
N PRO A 912 5.36 -43.83 15.53
CA PRO A 912 5.34 -42.90 14.41
C PRO A 912 3.95 -42.30 14.20
N ILE A 913 3.81 -41.00 14.47
CA ILE A 913 2.57 -40.26 14.26
C ILE A 913 2.66 -39.60 12.90
N ASN A 914 1.81 -40.03 11.96
CA ASN A 914 1.76 -39.41 10.64
C ASN A 914 1.24 -37.97 10.78
N LEU A 915 2.14 -36.98 10.60
CA LEU A 915 1.84 -35.57 10.74
C LEU A 915 0.85 -35.07 9.67
N ARG A 916 0.66 -35.81 8.57
CA ARG A 916 -0.42 -35.52 7.60
C ARG A 916 -1.80 -35.79 8.18
N SER A 917 -1.90 -36.77 9.08
CA SER A 917 -3.16 -37.14 9.75
C SER A 917 -3.36 -36.41 11.06
N TYR A 918 -2.27 -36.07 11.76
CA TYR A 918 -2.30 -35.36 13.05
C TYR A 918 -1.32 -34.19 13.05
N PRO A 919 -1.60 -33.14 12.25
CA PRO A 919 -0.66 -32.04 12.06
C PRO A 919 -0.48 -31.14 13.28
N TYR A 920 -1.36 -31.16 14.27
CA TYR A 920 -1.33 -30.17 15.34
C TYR A 920 -0.78 -30.72 16.65
N PHE A 921 -0.01 -29.88 17.35
CA PHE A 921 0.49 -30.14 18.70
C PHE A 921 -0.05 -29.08 19.65
N GLU A 922 -0.45 -29.50 20.85
CA GLU A 922 -0.80 -28.65 21.97
C GLU A 922 0.08 -28.98 23.18
N LEU A 923 0.49 -27.96 23.92
CA LEU A 923 1.18 -28.03 25.21
C LEU A 923 0.72 -26.83 26.05
N SER A 924 0.25 -27.07 27.27
CA SER A 924 0.07 -26.00 28.26
C SER A 924 1.20 -26.02 29.29
N TYR A 925 1.85 -24.88 29.52
CA TYR A 925 2.90 -24.76 30.53
C TYR A 925 2.77 -23.51 31.40
N LYS A 926 3.30 -23.57 32.62
CA LYS A 926 3.46 -22.46 33.57
C LYS A 926 4.83 -22.58 34.21
N VAL A 927 5.48 -21.47 34.51
CA VAL A 927 6.77 -21.44 35.23
C VAL A 927 6.63 -20.63 36.51
N GLN A 928 7.42 -20.97 37.53
CA GLN A 928 7.38 -20.29 38.83
C GLN A 928 7.98 -18.88 38.78
N ALA A 929 9.07 -18.69 38.04
CA ALA A 929 9.84 -17.45 37.94
C ALA A 929 10.12 -17.13 36.45
N PRO A 930 9.24 -16.36 35.79
CA PRO A 930 9.27 -16.16 34.33
C PRO A 930 10.48 -15.36 33.85
N GLN A 931 11.05 -14.55 34.74
CA GLN A 931 12.27 -13.78 34.52
C GLN A 931 13.55 -14.65 34.54
N VAL A 932 13.41 -15.93 34.94
CA VAL A 932 14.51 -16.87 35.17
C VAL A 932 14.34 -18.16 34.36
N GLN A 933 13.12 -18.56 34.03
CA GLN A 933 12.78 -19.84 33.41
C GLN A 933 12.12 -19.68 32.04
N THR A 934 12.36 -20.63 31.14
CA THR A 934 11.57 -20.77 29.90
C THR A 934 11.43 -22.25 29.49
N VAL A 935 10.50 -22.53 28.57
CA VAL A 935 10.26 -23.87 28.01
C VAL A 935 10.42 -23.82 26.49
N ALA A 936 11.10 -24.81 25.91
CA ALA A 936 11.25 -24.99 24.46
C ALA A 936 10.95 -26.45 24.04
N ILE A 937 10.75 -26.72 22.75
CA ILE A 937 10.36 -28.05 22.25
C ILE A 937 11.12 -28.41 20.97
N ASP A 938 11.65 -29.62 20.83
CA ASP A 938 12.14 -30.15 19.55
C ASP A 938 11.21 -31.25 19.03
N LEU A 939 11.04 -31.30 17.71
CA LEU A 939 10.28 -32.33 17.00
C LEU A 939 11.24 -33.24 16.21
N TYR A 940 11.16 -34.54 16.45
CA TYR A 940 11.92 -35.55 15.73
C TYR A 940 11.04 -36.17 14.65
N VAL A 941 11.43 -36.01 13.38
CA VAL A 941 10.63 -36.43 12.24
C VAL A 941 11.40 -37.41 11.38
N ASP A 942 10.72 -38.47 11.01
CA ASP A 942 11.12 -39.48 10.02
C ASP A 942 10.48 -39.12 8.67
N PHE A 943 11.33 -38.94 7.67
CA PHE A 943 10.99 -38.61 6.28
C PHE A 943 11.05 -39.82 5.35
N THR A 944 11.81 -40.86 5.72
CA THR A 944 12.06 -42.06 4.92
C THR A 944 11.10 -43.21 5.20
N GLY A 945 10.37 -43.15 6.31
CA GLY A 945 9.43 -44.18 6.75
C GLY A 945 10.09 -45.37 7.44
N ASP A 946 11.36 -45.26 7.83
CA ASP A 946 12.10 -46.31 8.55
C ASP A 946 11.88 -46.28 10.07
N TYR A 947 11.08 -45.31 10.55
CA TYR A 947 10.73 -45.07 11.95
C TYR A 947 11.91 -44.65 12.83
N VAL A 948 12.99 -44.16 12.21
CA VAL A 948 14.11 -43.51 12.88
C VAL A 948 14.10 -42.03 12.51
N ALA A 949 14.43 -41.16 13.46
CA ALA A 949 14.49 -39.73 13.17
C ALA A 949 15.63 -39.45 12.17
N ASP A 950 15.29 -39.02 10.97
CA ASP A 950 16.26 -38.65 9.94
C ASP A 950 16.98 -37.33 10.29
N GLU A 951 16.23 -36.37 10.84
CA GLU A 951 16.69 -35.02 11.18
C GLU A 951 15.93 -34.49 12.42
N ILE A 952 16.53 -33.52 13.11
CA ILE A 952 15.80 -32.68 14.07
C ILE A 952 15.12 -31.61 13.25
N ALA A 953 13.81 -31.78 13.01
CA ALA A 953 13.11 -30.95 12.06
C ALA A 953 12.97 -29.48 12.50
N TYR A 954 13.32 -29.16 13.76
CA TYR A 954 13.05 -27.85 14.35
C TYR A 954 14.02 -27.55 15.51
N ASP A 955 14.79 -26.44 15.41
CA ASP A 955 15.68 -25.90 16.45
C ASP A 955 15.10 -24.57 16.94
N TRP A 956 14.67 -24.53 18.20
CA TRP A 956 13.92 -23.42 18.81
C TRP A 956 14.74 -22.20 19.20
N SER A 957 16.06 -22.22 19.05
CA SER A 957 16.91 -21.12 19.52
C SER A 957 16.74 -19.77 18.79
N ALA A 958 15.95 -19.70 17.71
CA ALA A 958 15.93 -18.55 16.78
C ALA A 958 14.59 -17.81 16.55
N ARG A 959 13.44 -18.18 17.14
CA ARG A 959 12.15 -17.45 16.94
C ARG A 959 11.73 -16.58 18.16
N PRO A 960 11.14 -15.38 17.93
CA PRO A 960 10.74 -14.44 19.00
C PRO A 960 9.44 -14.80 19.75
N LEU A 961 8.65 -15.78 19.30
CA LEU A 961 7.36 -16.16 19.91
C LEU A 961 7.47 -16.74 21.34
N PHE A 962 8.68 -17.15 21.75
CA PHE A 962 8.94 -17.81 23.05
C PHE A 962 9.90 -17.08 23.98
N GLN A 963 10.27 -15.84 23.62
CA GLN A 963 10.94 -14.92 24.54
C GLN A 963 9.95 -14.12 25.39
N VAL A 964 8.67 -14.51 25.42
CA VAL A 964 7.71 -13.91 26.34
C VAL A 964 7.83 -14.63 27.69
N PRO A 965 8.28 -13.96 28.76
CA PRO A 965 8.30 -14.55 30.09
C PRO A 965 6.87 -14.95 30.48
N ALA A 966 6.60 -16.26 30.61
CA ALA A 966 5.29 -16.80 30.93
C ALA A 966 4.79 -16.31 32.29
N LEU A 967 3.78 -15.43 32.36
CA LEU A 967 3.24 -14.88 33.62
C LEU A 967 2.63 -15.97 34.53
N SER A 968 2.18 -15.60 35.75
CA SER A 968 1.74 -16.49 36.85
C SER A 968 0.59 -17.48 36.56
N GLU A 969 0.10 -17.59 35.33
CA GLU A 969 -0.99 -18.48 34.86
C GLU A 969 -0.48 -19.49 33.81
N TYR A 970 -1.28 -20.51 33.47
CA TYR A 970 -0.91 -21.46 32.40
C TYR A 970 -1.03 -20.79 31.03
N THR A 971 0.02 -20.94 30.23
CA THR A 971 0.05 -20.57 28.82
C THR A 971 -0.19 -21.82 27.98
N CYS A 972 -1.27 -21.85 27.19
CA CYS A 972 -1.54 -22.91 26.23
C CYS A 972 -0.86 -22.56 24.90
N TYR A 973 -0.06 -23.48 24.37
CA TYR A 973 0.62 -23.35 23.10
C TYR A 973 0.11 -24.41 22.12
N GLN A 974 -0.31 -23.97 20.94
CA GLN A 974 -0.91 -24.82 19.93
C GLN A 974 -0.41 -24.42 18.54
N PHE A 975 0.09 -25.37 17.75
CA PHE A 975 0.66 -25.09 16.42
C PHE A 975 0.55 -26.28 15.46
N ASN A 976 0.61 -25.99 14.15
CA ASN A 976 0.65 -26.99 13.09
C ASN A 976 2.10 -27.46 12.86
N MET A 977 2.46 -28.61 13.44
CA MET A 977 3.75 -29.26 13.26
C MET A 977 4.05 -29.58 11.79
N LEU A 978 3.08 -30.10 11.03
CA LEU A 978 3.30 -30.48 9.63
C LEU A 978 3.71 -29.26 8.79
N GLU A 979 3.03 -28.14 8.99
CA GLU A 979 3.35 -26.90 8.29
C GLU A 979 4.76 -26.40 8.66
N GLU A 980 5.10 -26.39 9.95
CA GLU A 980 6.43 -25.99 10.43
C GLU A 980 7.55 -26.91 9.90
N VAL A 981 7.29 -28.22 9.81
CA VAL A 981 8.24 -29.19 9.25
C VAL A 981 8.35 -29.05 7.73
N LYS A 982 7.22 -28.91 7.00
CA LYS A 982 7.20 -28.69 5.53
C LYS A 982 7.85 -27.36 5.14
N GLN A 983 7.82 -26.33 6.01
CA GLN A 983 8.52 -25.07 5.77
C GLN A 983 10.04 -25.26 5.67
N ARG A 984 10.61 -26.20 6.43
CA ARG A 984 12.06 -26.42 6.49
C ARG A 984 12.53 -27.57 5.61
N PHE A 985 11.70 -28.61 5.50
CA PHE A 985 11.98 -29.83 4.74
C PHE A 985 10.84 -30.10 3.74
N PRO A 986 10.74 -29.30 2.66
CA PRO A 986 9.75 -29.53 1.61
C PRO A 986 10.10 -30.78 0.80
N ASN A 987 9.08 -31.46 0.26
CA ASN A 987 9.20 -32.57 -0.71
C ASN A 987 9.71 -33.92 -0.19
N ASN A 988 9.43 -34.26 1.07
CA ASN A 988 9.71 -35.60 1.59
C ASN A 988 8.55 -36.57 1.36
N GLU A 989 8.88 -37.86 1.22
CA GLU A 989 7.91 -38.94 0.98
C GLU A 989 6.98 -39.12 2.18
N ALA A 990 7.54 -39.15 3.40
CA ALA A 990 6.80 -39.22 4.66
C ALA A 990 7.04 -37.99 5.55
N TYR A 991 6.16 -37.80 6.53
CA TYR A 991 6.29 -36.82 7.61
C TYR A 991 5.78 -37.48 8.90
N ASN A 992 6.59 -38.34 9.50
CA ASN A 992 6.20 -39.08 10.69
C ASN A 992 6.89 -38.49 11.92
N LEU A 993 6.14 -37.96 12.88
CA LEU A 993 6.68 -37.58 14.17
C LEU A 993 7.02 -38.85 14.95
N VAL A 994 8.30 -39.03 15.26
CA VAL A 994 8.81 -40.20 15.99
C VAL A 994 9.22 -39.86 17.42
N GLY A 995 9.38 -38.57 17.75
CA GLY A 995 9.66 -38.12 19.11
C GLY A 995 9.40 -36.63 19.33
N VAL A 996 9.13 -36.26 20.57
CA VAL A 996 9.06 -34.87 21.04
C VAL A 996 10.02 -34.72 22.20
N LYS A 997 10.82 -33.65 22.19
CA LYS A 997 11.67 -33.27 23.33
C LYS A 997 11.24 -31.93 23.88
N ILE A 998 11.11 -31.79 25.18
CA ILE A 998 10.84 -30.55 25.88
C ILE A 998 12.09 -30.15 26.68
N HIS A 999 12.48 -28.89 26.56
CA HIS A 999 13.59 -28.27 27.26
C HIS A 999 13.07 -27.33 28.33
N PHE A 1000 13.59 -27.45 29.55
CA PHE A 1000 13.29 -26.60 30.68
C PHE A 1000 14.52 -25.76 30.99
N LYS A 1001 14.60 -24.55 30.43
CA LYS A 1001 15.84 -23.76 30.36
C LYS A 1001 15.88 -22.60 31.36
N LYS A 1002 17.10 -22.22 31.74
CA LYS A 1002 17.41 -20.97 32.41
C LYS A 1002 17.54 -19.80 31.42
N LEU A 1003 16.87 -18.69 31.71
CA LEU A 1003 16.87 -17.46 30.92
C LEU A 1003 17.86 -16.41 31.45
N ASN A 1004 18.03 -16.29 32.77
CA ASN A 1004 18.89 -15.28 33.40
C ASN A 1004 20.09 -15.94 34.10
N VAL A 1005 21.30 -15.63 33.63
CA VAL A 1005 22.58 -16.23 34.07
C VAL A 1005 22.86 -16.03 35.56
N MET A 1006 22.38 -14.92 36.15
CA MET A 1006 22.66 -14.55 37.54
C MET A 1006 21.72 -15.21 38.57
N ALA A 1007 20.73 -16.00 38.13
CA ALA A 1007 19.73 -16.57 39.02
C ALA A 1007 20.17 -17.93 39.59
N ASP A 1008 20.22 -18.03 40.92
CA ASP A 1008 20.49 -19.27 41.66
C ASP A 1008 19.21 -19.72 42.39
N GLY A 1009 18.88 -21.01 42.36
CA GLY A 1009 17.76 -21.54 43.13
C GLY A 1009 17.06 -22.74 42.50
N ASN A 1010 15.99 -23.20 43.15
CA ASN A 1010 15.13 -24.26 42.64
C ASN A 1010 13.88 -23.64 42.02
N TYR A 1011 13.56 -24.07 40.81
CA TYR A 1011 12.53 -23.46 40.01
C TYR A 1011 11.58 -24.51 39.43
N ASN A 1012 10.28 -24.37 39.70
CA ASN A 1012 9.26 -25.29 39.24
C ASN A 1012 8.74 -24.92 37.85
N PHE A 1013 8.54 -25.94 37.02
CA PHE A 1013 7.87 -25.93 35.74
C PHE A 1013 6.63 -26.81 35.84
N PHE A 1014 5.51 -26.31 35.33
CA PHE A 1014 4.22 -26.98 35.37
C PHE A 1014 3.78 -27.22 33.94
N ILE A 1015 3.54 -28.47 33.55
CA ILE A 1015 3.15 -28.86 32.19
C ILE A 1015 1.87 -29.69 32.24
N LYS A 1016 0.94 -29.42 31.33
CA LYS A 1016 -0.30 -30.20 31.12
C LYS A 1016 -0.75 -30.12 29.67
N HIS A 1017 -1.72 -30.94 29.29
CA HIS A 1017 -2.33 -30.95 27.94
C HIS A 1017 -1.29 -31.10 26.80
N VAL A 1018 -0.31 -31.99 26.95
CA VAL A 1018 0.57 -32.34 25.83
C VAL A 1018 -0.14 -33.35 24.96
N GLN A 1019 -0.50 -32.96 23.74
CA GLN A 1019 -1.26 -33.81 22.85
C GLN A 1019 -1.00 -33.46 21.39
N VAL A 1020 -1.15 -34.47 20.54
CA VAL A 1020 -1.12 -34.33 19.09
C VAL A 1020 -2.50 -34.69 18.56
N TYR A 1021 -3.06 -33.87 17.68
CA TYR A 1021 -4.41 -34.08 17.16
C TYR A 1021 -4.53 -33.66 15.69
N GLY A 1022 -5.55 -34.21 15.02
CA GLY A 1022 -5.93 -33.83 13.66
C GLY A 1022 -7.11 -32.86 13.65
N LEU A 1023 -7.17 -32.02 12.62
CA LEU A 1023 -8.37 -31.27 12.20
C LEU A 1023 -8.85 -31.82 10.84
N PRO A 1024 -10.05 -31.44 10.33
CA PRO A 1024 -10.52 -31.72 8.97
C PRO A 1024 -9.37 -31.85 7.96
N TRP A 1025 -9.29 -33.03 7.35
CA TRP A 1025 -8.16 -33.50 6.54
C TRP A 1025 -8.09 -32.73 5.21
N THR A 1026 -6.89 -32.56 4.62
CA THR A 1026 -6.70 -31.93 3.30
C THR A 1026 -6.88 -32.95 2.17
N PRO A 1027 -7.98 -32.93 1.40
CA PRO A 1027 -8.26 -33.96 0.39
C PRO A 1027 -7.27 -33.98 -0.79
N SER A 1028 -6.44 -32.93 -0.93
CA SER A 1028 -5.40 -32.84 -1.96
C SER A 1028 -4.38 -33.98 -1.89
N GLU A 1029 -4.14 -34.54 -0.70
CA GLU A 1029 -3.23 -35.68 -0.52
C GLU A 1029 -3.86 -37.03 -0.97
N LEU A 1030 -5.18 -37.07 -1.16
CA LEU A 1030 -5.92 -38.15 -1.84
C LEU A 1030 -6.21 -37.81 -3.32
N GLY A 1031 -5.67 -36.71 -3.84
CA GLY A 1031 -5.93 -36.24 -5.21
C GLY A 1031 -7.33 -35.66 -5.41
N VAL A 1032 -8.00 -35.21 -4.33
CA VAL A 1032 -9.40 -34.76 -4.36
C VAL A 1032 -9.52 -33.28 -4.01
N ILE A 1033 -10.48 -32.59 -4.65
CA ILE A 1033 -10.65 -31.15 -4.58
C ILE A 1033 -11.89 -30.79 -3.74
N ALA A 1034 -11.65 -30.27 -2.54
CA ALA A 1034 -12.66 -29.70 -1.65
C ALA A 1034 -12.78 -28.16 -1.78
N SER A 1035 -13.88 -27.58 -1.31
CA SER A 1035 -13.96 -26.13 -1.09
C SER A 1035 -13.00 -25.73 0.02
N HIS A 1036 -12.44 -24.52 -0.09
CA HIS A 1036 -11.49 -23.93 0.87
C HIS A 1036 -10.18 -24.74 1.09
N GLY A 1037 -10.02 -25.89 0.41
CA GLY A 1037 -8.91 -26.82 0.54
C GLY A 1037 -9.10 -27.93 1.59
N PHE A 1038 -10.24 -27.98 2.27
CA PHE A 1038 -10.47 -28.85 3.44
C PHE A 1038 -11.80 -29.59 3.35
N ALA A 1039 -11.85 -30.83 3.86
CA ALA A 1039 -13.12 -31.53 4.07
C ALA A 1039 -13.16 -32.11 5.49
N THR A 1040 -14.34 -32.12 6.10
CA THR A 1040 -14.57 -32.75 7.39
C THR A 1040 -14.66 -34.25 7.25
N VAL A 1041 -13.80 -34.96 7.98
CA VAL A 1041 -13.84 -36.42 8.07
C VAL A 1041 -14.67 -36.82 9.28
N THR A 1042 -15.56 -37.80 9.13
CA THR A 1042 -16.24 -38.44 10.26
C THR A 1042 -16.19 -39.97 10.16
N LYS A 1043 -16.03 -40.61 11.33
CA LYS A 1043 -15.93 -42.07 11.53
C LYS A 1043 -16.64 -42.45 12.83
N HIS A 1044 -17.20 -43.66 12.91
CA HIS A 1044 -17.72 -44.28 14.14
C HIS A 1044 -18.81 -43.49 14.89
N ASN A 1045 -19.95 -43.24 14.24
CA ASN A 1045 -21.14 -42.63 14.88
C ASN A 1045 -20.93 -41.23 15.51
N ALA A 1046 -19.80 -40.57 15.26
CA ALA A 1046 -19.48 -39.23 15.76
C ALA A 1046 -20.36 -38.17 15.07
N PRO A 1047 -21.31 -37.53 15.77
CA PRO A 1047 -22.16 -36.55 15.15
C PRO A 1047 -21.41 -35.21 15.00
N ILE A 1048 -21.54 -34.60 13.82
CA ILE A 1048 -21.21 -33.18 13.61
C ILE A 1048 -22.53 -32.43 13.67
N ASN A 1049 -22.60 -31.32 14.39
CA ASN A 1049 -23.86 -30.60 14.56
C ASN A 1049 -23.71 -29.08 14.46
N ARG A 1050 -24.83 -28.43 14.14
CA ARG A 1050 -24.97 -26.98 14.16
C ARG A 1050 -26.43 -26.58 14.26
N SER A 1051 -26.69 -25.49 14.96
CA SER A 1051 -27.99 -24.81 14.94
C SER A 1051 -28.01 -23.76 13.83
N LEU A 1052 -29.01 -23.78 12.97
CA LEU A 1052 -29.21 -22.82 11.89
C LEU A 1052 -30.50 -22.04 12.13
N TYR A 1053 -30.47 -20.72 11.93
CA TYR A 1053 -31.68 -19.90 12.00
C TYR A 1053 -32.40 -19.89 10.65
N ILE A 1054 -33.65 -20.33 10.65
CA ILE A 1054 -34.57 -20.28 9.52
C ILE A 1054 -35.48 -19.05 9.69
N PRO A 1055 -35.35 -18.00 8.87
CA PRO A 1055 -36.08 -16.73 8.94
C PRO A 1055 -37.50 -16.81 8.35
N LYS A 1056 -37.86 -17.93 7.72
CA LYS A 1056 -39.17 -18.07 7.08
C LYS A 1056 -39.62 -19.51 7.04
N GLN A 1057 -40.88 -19.75 7.40
CA GLN A 1057 -41.50 -21.04 7.19
C GLN A 1057 -41.64 -21.37 5.69
N GLY A 1058 -41.29 -22.57 5.29
CA GLY A 1058 -41.45 -23.03 3.90
C GLY A 1058 -40.88 -24.41 3.63
N LEU A 1059 -40.99 -24.84 2.37
CA LEU A 1059 -40.34 -26.04 1.87
C LEU A 1059 -38.89 -25.72 1.49
N TYR A 1060 -37.97 -26.58 1.94
CA TYR A 1060 -36.53 -26.46 1.72
C TYR A 1060 -35.98 -27.76 1.15
N GLU A 1061 -35.11 -27.63 0.15
CA GLU A 1061 -34.30 -28.73 -0.38
C GLU A 1061 -32.94 -28.76 0.31
N ILE A 1062 -32.48 -29.96 0.65
CA ILE A 1062 -31.18 -30.19 1.28
C ILE A 1062 -30.26 -30.86 0.26
N TYR A 1063 -29.09 -30.26 0.04
CA TYR A 1063 -28.01 -30.83 -0.76
C TYR A 1063 -26.74 -30.93 0.07
N LEU A 1064 -26.01 -32.02 -0.14
CA LEU A 1064 -24.75 -32.30 0.55
C LEU A 1064 -23.68 -32.58 -0.49
N ARG A 1065 -22.49 -32.02 -0.31
CA ARG A 1065 -21.29 -32.41 -1.04
C ARG A 1065 -20.40 -33.29 -0.17
N GLY A 1066 -20.05 -34.48 -0.66
CA GLY A 1066 -19.26 -35.44 0.11
C GLY A 1066 -18.81 -36.68 -0.68
N ALA A 1067 -18.12 -37.58 0.00
CA ALA A 1067 -17.71 -38.90 -0.49
C ALA A 1067 -17.42 -39.84 0.69
N SER A 1068 -17.38 -41.14 0.45
CA SER A 1068 -16.82 -42.14 1.37
C SER A 1068 -15.38 -42.48 0.98
N LYS A 1069 -14.61 -43.18 1.83
CA LYS A 1069 -13.19 -43.43 1.56
C LYS A 1069 -12.95 -44.51 0.49
N ILE A 1070 -13.48 -45.70 0.69
CA ILE A 1070 -13.16 -46.91 -0.10
C ILE A 1070 -14.44 -47.56 -0.60
N ILE A 1071 -15.46 -47.67 0.27
CA ILE A 1071 -16.74 -48.33 -0.06
C ILE A 1071 -17.90 -47.35 0.10
N ASP A 1072 -19.02 -47.62 -0.56
CA ASP A 1072 -20.24 -46.83 -0.35
C ASP A 1072 -20.60 -46.80 1.15
N SER A 1073 -20.97 -45.62 1.68
CA SER A 1073 -21.27 -45.42 3.10
C SER A 1073 -22.50 -44.53 3.26
N VAL A 1074 -23.39 -44.84 4.20
CA VAL A 1074 -24.61 -44.06 4.40
C VAL A 1074 -24.38 -42.97 5.46
N LEU A 1075 -24.58 -41.72 5.06
CA LEU A 1075 -24.66 -40.59 5.98
C LEU A 1075 -26.13 -40.33 6.35
N THR A 1076 -26.40 -40.32 7.65
CA THR A 1076 -27.67 -39.92 8.23
C THR A 1076 -27.65 -38.44 8.59
N ILE A 1077 -28.62 -37.68 8.10
CA ILE A 1077 -28.81 -36.25 8.38
C ILE A 1077 -30.09 -36.10 9.19
N ASN A 1078 -30.00 -35.65 10.44
CA ASN A 1078 -31.17 -35.35 11.26
C ASN A 1078 -31.36 -33.84 11.32
N MET A 1079 -32.51 -33.36 10.87
CA MET A 1079 -32.90 -31.96 10.97
C MET A 1079 -34.31 -31.86 11.55
N SER A 1080 -34.45 -31.16 12.67
CA SER A 1080 -35.75 -30.94 13.32
C SER A 1080 -36.53 -32.24 13.62
N LYS A 1081 -35.81 -33.29 14.06
CA LYS A 1081 -36.33 -34.65 14.33
C LYS A 1081 -36.72 -35.46 13.09
N THR A 1082 -36.49 -34.93 11.89
CA THR A 1082 -36.66 -35.67 10.62
C THR A 1082 -35.32 -36.25 10.18
N GLU A 1083 -35.29 -37.52 9.82
CA GLU A 1083 -34.09 -38.23 9.40
C GLU A 1083 -34.05 -38.41 7.88
N PHE A 1084 -32.93 -38.05 7.27
CA PHE A 1084 -32.60 -38.29 5.86
C PHE A 1084 -31.37 -39.19 5.76
N LYS A 1085 -31.26 -39.96 4.68
CA LYS A 1085 -30.11 -40.83 4.41
C LYS A 1085 -29.54 -40.52 3.03
N ALA A 1086 -28.24 -40.27 2.96
CA ALA A 1086 -27.49 -40.08 1.73
C ALA A 1086 -26.47 -41.22 1.56
N LEU A 1087 -26.53 -41.94 0.43
CA LEU A 1087 -25.52 -42.93 0.07
C LEU A 1087 -24.34 -42.20 -0.59
N LEU A 1088 -23.20 -42.16 0.10
CA LEU A 1088 -21.98 -41.52 -0.39
C LEU A 1088 -21.11 -42.54 -1.11
N HIS A 1089 -20.60 -42.16 -2.29
CA HIS A 1089 -19.71 -42.99 -3.11
C HIS A 1089 -18.23 -42.76 -2.79
N PRO A 1090 -17.34 -43.73 -3.11
CA PRO A 1090 -15.91 -43.65 -2.85
C PRO A 1090 -15.24 -42.41 -3.45
N ILE A 1091 -14.29 -41.86 -2.70
CA ILE A 1091 -13.57 -40.62 -2.99
C ILE A 1091 -12.68 -40.72 -4.25
N SER A 1092 -12.46 -41.92 -4.79
CA SER A 1092 -11.77 -42.12 -6.08
C SER A 1092 -12.45 -41.41 -7.25
N GLY A 1093 -13.77 -41.14 -7.15
CA GLY A 1093 -14.52 -40.30 -8.10
C GLY A 1093 -14.48 -38.79 -7.79
N GLY A 1094 -13.94 -38.39 -6.65
CA GLY A 1094 -13.99 -37.04 -6.11
C GLY A 1094 -15.17 -36.77 -5.17
N LEU A 1095 -15.35 -35.52 -4.77
CA LEU A 1095 -16.49 -35.08 -3.94
C LEU A 1095 -17.68 -34.70 -4.84
N HIS A 1096 -18.83 -35.31 -4.59
CA HIS A 1096 -20.04 -35.14 -5.41
C HIS A 1096 -21.18 -34.48 -4.64
N TRP A 1097 -22.05 -33.77 -5.35
CA TRP A 1097 -23.30 -33.23 -4.81
C TRP A 1097 -24.41 -34.29 -4.81
N TYR A 1098 -25.10 -34.42 -3.68
CA TYR A 1098 -26.24 -35.31 -3.48
C TYR A 1098 -27.44 -34.46 -3.06
N LYS A 1099 -28.58 -34.62 -3.74
CA LYS A 1099 -29.88 -34.14 -3.22
C LYS A 1099 -30.33 -35.12 -2.14
N VAL A 1100 -30.32 -34.68 -0.89
CA VAL A 1100 -30.59 -35.53 0.28
C VAL A 1100 -32.10 -35.69 0.50
N GLY A 1101 -32.86 -34.61 0.37
CA GLY A 1101 -34.30 -34.62 0.59
C GLY A 1101 -34.92 -33.24 0.64
N GLU A 1102 -36.20 -33.20 0.95
CA GLU A 1102 -37.02 -31.99 1.11
C GLU A 1102 -37.66 -31.98 2.50
N ILE A 1103 -37.70 -30.81 3.15
CA ILE A 1103 -38.25 -30.63 4.49
C ILE A 1103 -39.03 -29.32 4.58
N THR A 1104 -40.17 -29.33 5.29
CA THR A 1104 -40.84 -28.10 5.69
C THR A 1104 -40.28 -27.64 7.02
N LEU A 1105 -39.66 -26.46 7.05
CA LEU A 1105 -39.10 -25.86 8.26
C LEU A 1105 -39.98 -24.70 8.71
N SER A 1106 -40.16 -24.54 10.00
CA SER A 1106 -40.77 -23.35 10.60
C SER A 1106 -39.76 -22.20 10.67
N GLU A 1107 -40.23 -20.99 10.96
CA GLU A 1107 -39.33 -19.91 11.37
C GLU A 1107 -38.73 -20.22 12.75
N GLY A 1108 -37.44 -19.99 12.95
CA GLY A 1108 -36.73 -20.22 14.21
C GLY A 1108 -35.40 -20.97 14.05
N PHE A 1109 -34.79 -21.33 15.18
CA PHE A 1109 -33.57 -22.15 15.17
C PHE A 1109 -33.88 -23.63 15.00
N HIS A 1110 -33.09 -24.29 14.14
CA HIS A 1110 -33.20 -25.71 13.85
C HIS A 1110 -31.83 -26.37 13.97
N ASP A 1111 -31.75 -27.42 14.79
CA ASP A 1111 -30.53 -28.22 14.92
C ASP A 1111 -30.40 -29.21 13.76
N VAL A 1112 -29.22 -29.23 13.16
CA VAL A 1112 -28.79 -30.18 12.12
C VAL A 1112 -27.72 -31.08 12.71
N PHE A 1113 -27.89 -32.39 12.57
CA PHE A 1113 -26.92 -33.40 12.99
C PHE A 1113 -26.56 -34.28 11.80
N LEU A 1114 -25.27 -34.50 11.58
CA LEU A 1114 -24.72 -35.37 10.54
C LEU A 1114 -24.03 -36.55 11.22
N LYS A 1115 -24.42 -37.78 10.89
CA LYS A 1115 -23.92 -39.00 11.51
C LYS A 1115 -23.72 -40.10 10.48
N THR A 1116 -22.53 -40.70 10.41
CA THR A 1116 -22.27 -41.89 9.58
C THR A 1116 -22.84 -43.15 10.24
N ASP A 1117 -23.30 -44.10 9.44
CA ASP A 1117 -23.70 -45.45 9.87
C ASP A 1117 -22.53 -46.32 10.38
N GLY A 1118 -21.28 -45.87 10.18
CA GLY A 1118 -20.07 -46.54 10.62
C GLY A 1118 -19.48 -47.55 9.63
N GLY A 1119 -19.98 -47.63 8.39
CA GLY A 1119 -19.47 -48.53 7.35
C GLY A 1119 -18.05 -48.19 6.88
N ASP A 1120 -17.77 -46.90 6.64
CA ASP A 1120 -16.46 -46.38 6.24
C ASP A 1120 -16.30 -44.91 6.68
N GLU A 1121 -15.08 -44.38 6.63
CA GLU A 1121 -14.81 -42.95 6.78
C GLU A 1121 -15.52 -42.15 5.68
N VAL A 1122 -16.19 -41.06 6.04
CA VAL A 1122 -16.84 -40.15 5.08
C VAL A 1122 -16.24 -38.77 5.17
N PHE A 1123 -16.09 -38.14 4.00
CA PHE A 1123 -15.57 -36.81 3.76
C PHE A 1123 -16.73 -35.90 3.38
N LEU A 1124 -16.95 -34.86 4.16
CA LEU A 1124 -18.04 -33.92 4.01
C LEU A 1124 -17.47 -32.53 3.77
N ASP A 1125 -18.00 -31.85 2.76
CA ASP A 1125 -17.44 -30.61 2.24
C ASP A 1125 -18.43 -29.47 2.50
N GLN A 1126 -19.52 -29.42 1.74
CA GLN A 1126 -20.52 -28.36 1.82
C GLN A 1126 -21.92 -28.91 2.12
N LEU A 1127 -22.70 -28.13 2.85
CA LEU A 1127 -24.14 -28.34 3.02
C LEU A 1127 -24.89 -27.11 2.49
N LEU A 1128 -25.85 -27.35 1.62
CA LEU A 1128 -26.71 -26.33 1.02
C LEU A 1128 -28.15 -26.61 1.44
N ILE A 1129 -28.81 -25.62 2.03
CA ILE A 1129 -30.25 -25.66 2.32
C ILE A 1129 -30.90 -24.53 1.55
N MET A 1130 -31.72 -24.87 0.56
CA MET A 1130 -32.29 -23.91 -0.37
C MET A 1130 -33.80 -23.90 -0.25
N GLN A 1131 -34.41 -22.73 -0.09
CA GLN A 1131 -35.85 -22.62 -0.13
C GLN A 1131 -36.36 -22.99 -1.53
N THR A 1132 -37.32 -23.90 -1.61
CA THR A 1132 -37.98 -24.25 -2.86
C THR A 1132 -38.77 -23.03 -3.33
N SER A 1133 -38.55 -22.60 -4.58
CA SER A 1133 -39.30 -21.51 -5.19
C SER A 1133 -39.74 -21.89 -6.59
N ASP A 1134 -40.96 -21.53 -6.98
CA ASP A 1134 -41.46 -21.69 -8.35
C ASP A 1134 -40.58 -20.94 -9.38
N SER A 1135 -39.84 -19.92 -8.93
CA SER A 1135 -38.90 -19.12 -9.73
C SER A 1135 -37.66 -19.88 -10.23
N LEU A 1136 -37.34 -21.07 -9.71
CA LEU A 1136 -36.26 -21.91 -10.24
C LEU A 1136 -36.61 -22.54 -11.60
N ARG A 1137 -37.87 -22.46 -12.05
CA ARG A 1137 -38.35 -22.94 -13.36
C ARG A 1137 -38.40 -21.85 -14.44
N ALA A 1138 -37.88 -20.65 -14.17
CA ALA A 1138 -37.76 -19.63 -15.21
C ALA A 1138 -36.77 -20.11 -16.29
N SER A 1139 -37.17 -20.05 -17.56
CA SER A 1139 -36.26 -20.31 -18.68
C SER A 1139 -35.03 -19.40 -18.59
N PRO A 1140 -33.83 -19.88 -18.98
CA PRO A 1140 -32.61 -19.09 -18.91
C PRO A 1140 -32.84 -17.75 -19.61
N ILE A 1141 -32.57 -16.67 -18.89
CA ILE A 1141 -32.65 -15.33 -19.43
C ILE A 1141 -31.60 -15.23 -20.53
N THR A 1142 -32.01 -14.92 -21.74
CA THR A 1142 -31.09 -14.72 -22.86
C THR A 1142 -30.80 -13.23 -22.99
N THR A 1143 -29.85 -12.76 -22.19
CA THR A 1143 -29.30 -11.41 -22.35
C THR A 1143 -27.97 -11.50 -23.10
N SER A 1144 -27.94 -11.02 -24.35
CA SER A 1144 -26.68 -10.81 -25.05
C SER A 1144 -26.19 -9.39 -24.81
N LEU A 1145 -24.98 -9.22 -24.29
CA LEU A 1145 -24.36 -7.93 -24.04
C LEU A 1145 -22.99 -7.87 -24.70
N MET A 1146 -22.73 -6.78 -25.41
CA MET A 1146 -21.42 -6.44 -25.96
C MET A 1146 -21.02 -5.05 -25.48
N HIS A 1147 -19.72 -4.85 -25.26
CA HIS A 1147 -19.18 -3.55 -24.87
C HIS A 1147 -18.03 -3.11 -25.78
N GLU A 1148 -17.91 -1.80 -25.93
CA GLU A 1148 -16.77 -1.15 -26.55
C GLU A 1148 -16.16 -0.16 -25.57
N ARG A 1149 -14.87 -0.33 -25.28
CA ARG A 1149 -14.12 0.61 -24.46
C ARG A 1149 -13.69 1.79 -25.32
N VAL A 1150 -14.33 2.95 -25.14
CA VAL A 1150 -13.99 4.19 -25.85
C VAL A 1150 -12.71 4.80 -25.26
N ASN A 1151 -12.63 4.87 -23.93
CA ASN A 1151 -11.46 5.29 -23.17
C ASN A 1151 -11.55 4.76 -21.71
N PRO A 1152 -10.55 4.97 -20.84
CA PRO A 1152 -10.59 4.48 -19.45
C PRO A 1152 -11.77 4.95 -18.58
N THR A 1153 -12.51 5.97 -19.01
CA THR A 1153 -13.63 6.57 -18.27
C THR A 1153 -14.97 6.42 -18.99
N LYS A 1154 -15.02 5.71 -20.13
CA LYS A 1154 -16.19 5.69 -21.02
C LYS A 1154 -16.29 4.39 -21.81
N TYR A 1155 -17.44 3.74 -21.71
CA TYR A 1155 -17.77 2.48 -22.37
C TYR A 1155 -19.15 2.57 -23.04
N LEU A 1156 -19.25 2.10 -24.27
CA LEU A 1156 -20.53 1.90 -24.96
C LEU A 1156 -20.97 0.47 -24.73
N ILE A 1157 -22.23 0.29 -24.34
CA ILE A 1157 -22.79 -1.03 -24.05
C ILE A 1157 -24.03 -1.22 -24.94
N HIS A 1158 -24.05 -2.35 -25.66
CA HIS A 1158 -25.15 -2.77 -26.50
C HIS A 1158 -25.71 -4.07 -25.94
N ALA A 1159 -26.97 -4.05 -25.52
CA ALA A 1159 -27.66 -5.20 -24.97
C ALA A 1159 -28.89 -5.57 -25.81
N ASN A 1160 -29.20 -6.86 -25.86
CA ASN A 1160 -30.47 -7.37 -26.32
C ASN A 1160 -31.01 -8.30 -25.23
N ALA A 1161 -32.08 -7.88 -24.55
CA ALA A 1161 -32.59 -8.56 -23.37
C ALA A 1161 -34.08 -8.87 -23.49
N SER A 1162 -34.49 -10.08 -23.08
CA SER A 1162 -35.89 -10.48 -23.06
C SER A 1162 -36.66 -9.98 -21.83
N GLN A 1163 -35.95 -9.56 -20.77
CA GLN A 1163 -36.50 -9.06 -19.51
C GLN A 1163 -35.49 -8.12 -18.83
N PRO A 1164 -35.90 -7.37 -17.78
CA PRO A 1164 -34.97 -6.58 -16.98
C PRO A 1164 -33.79 -7.43 -16.47
N PHE A 1165 -32.61 -6.84 -16.46
CA PHE A 1165 -31.36 -7.55 -16.18
C PHE A 1165 -30.38 -6.62 -15.45
N TYR A 1166 -29.24 -7.17 -15.06
CA TYR A 1166 -28.17 -6.44 -14.40
C TYR A 1166 -26.95 -6.32 -15.32
N VAL A 1167 -26.26 -5.20 -15.24
CA VAL A 1167 -24.96 -5.00 -15.90
C VAL A 1167 -23.89 -5.00 -14.83
N ILE A 1168 -22.90 -5.89 -14.97
CA ILE A 1168 -21.72 -5.93 -14.12
C ILE A 1168 -20.57 -5.26 -14.85
N PHE A 1169 -19.80 -4.47 -14.12
CA PHE A 1169 -18.60 -3.81 -14.59
C PHE A 1169 -17.44 -4.09 -13.64
N SER A 1170 -16.44 -4.83 -14.14
CA SER A 1170 -15.30 -5.31 -13.35
C SER A 1170 -14.20 -4.24 -13.14
N GLU A 1171 -14.54 -2.96 -12.97
CA GLU A 1171 -13.64 -1.95 -12.39
C GLU A 1171 -13.99 -1.70 -10.92
N ALA A 1172 -13.07 -1.12 -10.15
CA ALA A 1172 -13.24 -0.80 -8.75
C ALA A 1172 -14.50 0.06 -8.55
N TYR A 1173 -15.24 -0.28 -7.50
CA TYR A 1173 -16.50 0.37 -7.16
C TYR A 1173 -16.25 1.84 -6.86
N ASP A 1174 -17.01 2.68 -7.55
CA ASP A 1174 -17.04 4.11 -7.31
C ASP A 1174 -18.45 4.63 -7.59
N ASP A 1175 -19.00 5.41 -6.67
CA ASP A 1175 -20.33 5.99 -6.79
C ASP A 1175 -20.49 6.91 -8.00
N SER A 1176 -19.38 7.34 -8.61
CA SER A 1176 -19.32 8.21 -9.78
C SER A 1176 -19.33 7.47 -11.12
N TRP A 1177 -19.31 6.12 -11.12
CA TRP A 1177 -19.63 5.34 -12.32
C TRP A 1177 -21.15 5.28 -12.49
N LYS A 1178 -21.65 5.72 -13.65
CA LYS A 1178 -23.07 5.73 -13.99
C LYS A 1178 -23.33 5.12 -15.36
N ILE A 1179 -24.50 4.49 -15.51
CA ILE A 1179 -25.04 4.16 -16.83
C ILE A 1179 -26.07 5.22 -17.21
N HIS A 1180 -25.83 5.89 -18.34
CA HIS A 1180 -26.78 6.81 -18.95
C HIS A 1180 -27.60 6.07 -20.02
N LEU A 1181 -28.91 6.24 -19.96
CA LEU A 1181 -29.87 5.59 -20.82
C LEU A 1181 -30.99 6.60 -21.14
N GLU A 1182 -31.00 7.11 -22.37
CA GLU A 1182 -31.84 8.25 -22.76
C GLU A 1182 -31.63 9.45 -21.80
N ASP A 1183 -32.65 9.80 -21.01
CA ASP A 1183 -32.63 10.91 -20.04
C ASP A 1183 -32.33 10.46 -18.59
N ASP A 1184 -32.24 9.15 -18.33
CA ASP A 1184 -32.01 8.60 -17.00
C ASP A 1184 -30.52 8.31 -16.71
N SER A 1185 -30.11 8.55 -15.46
CA SER A 1185 -28.79 8.17 -14.92
C SER A 1185 -28.96 7.09 -13.86
N ILE A 1186 -28.44 5.91 -14.12
CA ILE A 1186 -28.54 4.74 -13.25
C ILE A 1186 -27.28 4.65 -12.40
N ARG A 1187 -27.46 4.68 -11.07
CA ARG A 1187 -26.36 4.48 -10.10
C ARG A 1187 -25.98 3.00 -9.98
N GLY A 1188 -24.71 2.73 -9.71
CA GLY A 1188 -24.20 1.39 -9.43
C GLY A 1188 -24.17 1.06 -7.94
N TYR A 1189 -24.00 -0.22 -7.64
CA TYR A 1189 -23.77 -0.79 -6.31
C TYR A 1189 -22.49 -1.66 -6.32
N PRO A 1190 -21.85 -1.92 -5.18
CA PRO A 1190 -20.70 -2.82 -5.14
C PRO A 1190 -21.11 -4.26 -5.46
N THR A 1191 -20.28 -5.01 -6.20
CA THR A 1191 -20.43 -6.46 -6.43
C THR A 1191 -19.09 -7.17 -6.30
N TYR A 1192 -19.08 -8.44 -5.88
CA TYR A 1192 -17.88 -9.27 -5.67
C TYR A 1192 -16.83 -8.63 -4.74
N SER A 1193 -17.26 -7.73 -3.87
CA SER A 1193 -16.46 -6.82 -3.05
C SER A 1193 -15.68 -5.70 -3.73
N PHE A 1194 -15.55 -5.69 -5.05
CA PHE A 1194 -14.75 -4.68 -5.76
C PHE A 1194 -15.44 -4.07 -6.98
N GLY A 1195 -16.30 -4.80 -7.69
CA GLY A 1195 -16.89 -4.39 -8.96
C GLY A 1195 -18.09 -3.47 -8.81
N ASN A 1196 -18.65 -3.01 -9.93
CA ASN A 1196 -19.90 -2.25 -9.99
C ASN A 1196 -21.03 -3.10 -10.59
N ILE A 1197 -22.25 -2.97 -10.08
CA ILE A 1197 -23.45 -3.58 -10.67
C ILE A 1197 -24.58 -2.55 -10.82
N PHE A 1198 -25.29 -2.61 -11.95
CA PHE A 1198 -26.36 -1.67 -12.32
C PHE A 1198 -27.61 -2.45 -12.70
N PHE A 1199 -28.79 -2.01 -12.24
CA PHE A 1199 -30.06 -2.61 -12.63
C PHE A 1199 -30.65 -1.88 -13.84
N ILE A 1200 -30.96 -2.64 -14.91
CA ILE A 1200 -31.52 -2.12 -16.16
C ILE A 1200 -32.98 -2.57 -16.29
N ASN A 1201 -33.90 -1.65 -16.02
CA ASN A 1201 -35.35 -1.90 -16.14
C ASN A 1201 -35.87 -1.64 -17.56
N LYS A 1202 -35.24 -2.24 -18.58
CA LYS A 1202 -35.69 -2.17 -19.99
C LYS A 1202 -35.47 -3.51 -20.68
N THR A 1203 -36.19 -3.72 -21.78
CA THR A 1203 -36.13 -4.93 -22.63
C THR A 1203 -35.91 -4.57 -24.10
N GLY A 1204 -35.57 -5.56 -24.93
CA GLY A 1204 -35.28 -5.39 -26.34
C GLY A 1204 -33.84 -4.91 -26.59
N ARG A 1205 -33.63 -4.18 -27.68
CA ARG A 1205 -32.33 -3.62 -28.05
C ARG A 1205 -32.09 -2.32 -27.30
N ILE A 1206 -31.05 -2.29 -26.48
CA ILE A 1206 -30.77 -1.19 -25.55
C ILE A 1206 -29.33 -0.71 -25.80
N ASN A 1207 -29.18 0.59 -25.97
CA ASN A 1207 -27.88 1.26 -26.03
C ASN A 1207 -27.67 2.03 -24.73
N MET A 1208 -26.54 1.79 -24.09
CA MET A 1208 -26.18 2.38 -22.80
C MET A 1208 -24.81 3.02 -22.88
N LEU A 1209 -24.65 4.13 -22.17
CA LEU A 1209 -23.36 4.77 -22.00
C LEU A 1209 -22.91 4.64 -20.54
N LEU A 1210 -21.89 3.83 -20.28
CA LEU A 1210 -21.25 3.76 -18.97
C LEU A 1210 -20.12 4.80 -18.91
N GLU A 1211 -20.25 5.79 -18.03
CA GLU A 1211 -19.33 6.93 -17.92
C GLU A 1211 -18.93 7.19 -16.46
N TYR A 1212 -17.67 7.56 -16.25
CA TYR A 1212 -17.19 8.07 -14.97
C TYR A 1212 -17.44 9.58 -14.90
N GLU A 1213 -18.47 10.01 -14.17
CA GLU A 1213 -18.99 11.38 -14.24
C GLU A 1213 -17.95 12.45 -13.89
N ARG A 1214 -17.00 12.14 -13.00
CA ARG A 1214 -15.94 13.09 -12.61
C ARG A 1214 -14.97 13.41 -13.73
N GLN A 1215 -14.93 12.60 -14.79
CA GLN A 1215 -14.15 12.93 -15.97
C GLN A 1215 -14.57 14.28 -16.55
N LYS A 1216 -15.85 14.67 -16.47
CA LYS A 1216 -16.35 15.97 -16.95
C LYS A 1216 -15.66 17.13 -16.23
N LEU A 1217 -15.56 17.07 -14.90
CA LEU A 1217 -14.86 18.08 -14.10
C LEU A 1217 -13.36 18.14 -14.43
N TYR A 1218 -12.75 16.97 -14.62
CA TYR A 1218 -11.35 16.85 -15.02
C TYR A 1218 -11.08 17.45 -16.41
N GLU A 1219 -11.96 17.21 -17.38
CA GLU A 1219 -11.87 17.78 -18.73
C GLU A 1219 -12.02 19.31 -18.72
N VAL A 1220 -12.95 19.86 -17.93
CA VAL A 1220 -13.07 21.31 -17.73
C VAL A 1220 -11.76 21.89 -17.18
N GLY A 1221 -11.21 21.26 -16.15
CA GLY A 1221 -9.94 21.67 -15.57
C GLY A 1221 -8.78 21.59 -16.58
N LYS A 1222 -8.70 20.52 -17.38
CA LYS A 1222 -7.72 20.40 -18.49
C LYS A 1222 -7.92 21.51 -19.51
N CYS A 1223 -9.14 21.77 -19.97
CA CYS A 1223 -9.43 22.82 -20.95
C CYS A 1223 -8.96 24.20 -20.45
N ILE A 1224 -9.26 24.55 -19.19
CA ILE A 1224 -8.82 25.80 -18.57
C ILE A 1224 -7.29 25.86 -18.50
N SER A 1225 -6.65 24.80 -18.02
CA SER A 1225 -5.20 24.74 -17.82
C SER A 1225 -4.43 24.80 -19.14
N PHE A 1226 -4.79 23.98 -20.14
CA PHE A 1226 -4.12 23.99 -21.44
C PHE A 1226 -4.40 25.27 -22.24
N SER A 1227 -5.63 25.80 -22.19
CA SER A 1227 -5.93 27.09 -22.83
C SER A 1227 -5.12 28.22 -22.20
N SER A 1228 -5.02 28.25 -20.86
CA SER A 1228 -4.20 29.22 -20.14
C SER A 1228 -2.73 29.08 -20.54
N PHE A 1229 -2.20 27.86 -20.56
CA PHE A 1229 -0.83 27.59 -20.98
C PHE A 1229 -0.56 28.08 -22.42
N ILE A 1230 -1.42 27.73 -23.39
CA ILE A 1230 -1.29 28.15 -24.80
C ILE A 1230 -1.34 29.67 -24.95
N ILE A 1231 -2.30 30.34 -24.28
CA ILE A 1231 -2.44 31.80 -24.32
C ILE A 1231 -1.16 32.46 -23.78
N LEU A 1232 -0.66 32.00 -22.64
CA LEU A 1232 0.55 32.50 -22.00
C LEU A 1232 1.79 32.29 -22.87
N SER A 1233 1.98 31.09 -23.41
CA SER A 1233 3.07 30.78 -24.34
C SER A 1233 3.02 31.66 -25.60
N SER A 1234 1.82 31.93 -26.13
CA SER A 1234 1.63 32.81 -27.29
C SER A 1234 2.08 34.25 -26.99
N PHE A 1235 1.77 34.77 -25.80
CA PHE A 1235 2.22 36.11 -25.38
C PHE A 1235 3.74 36.25 -25.25
N LEU A 1236 4.49 35.14 -25.05
CA LEU A 1236 5.95 35.17 -25.05
C LEU A 1236 6.53 35.36 -26.46
N ILE A 1237 5.89 34.72 -27.46
CA ILE A 1237 6.30 34.72 -28.86
C ILE A 1237 5.95 36.05 -29.55
N ILE A 1238 4.78 36.62 -29.23
CA ILE A 1238 4.31 37.86 -29.88
C ILE A 1238 5.22 39.06 -29.52
N PRO A 1239 5.73 39.81 -30.51
CA PRO A 1239 6.49 41.04 -30.28
C PRO A 1239 5.72 42.08 -29.47
N SER A 1240 6.40 42.73 -28.51
CA SER A 1240 5.78 43.73 -27.63
C SER A 1240 5.24 44.97 -28.37
N SER A 1241 5.72 45.23 -29.59
CA SER A 1241 5.19 46.26 -30.49
C SER A 1241 3.76 45.96 -30.95
N ILE A 1242 3.46 44.70 -31.26
CA ILE A 1242 2.14 44.25 -31.72
C ILE A 1242 1.14 44.30 -30.56
N LEU A 1243 1.55 43.86 -29.37
CA LEU A 1243 0.71 43.91 -28.17
C LEU A 1243 0.36 45.36 -27.76
N LYS A 1244 1.29 46.30 -27.93
CA LYS A 1244 1.03 47.73 -27.70
C LYS A 1244 -0.02 48.29 -28.68
N LEU A 1245 0.01 47.88 -29.96
CA LEU A 1245 -0.98 48.29 -30.96
C LEU A 1245 -2.39 47.77 -30.62
N PHE A 1246 -2.50 46.50 -30.21
CA PHE A 1246 -3.75 45.94 -29.70
C PHE A 1246 -4.26 46.69 -28.46
N SER A 1247 -3.38 46.98 -27.49
CA SER A 1247 -3.76 47.72 -26.27
C SER A 1247 -4.25 49.15 -26.55
N LYS A 1248 -3.69 49.81 -27.59
CA LYS A 1248 -4.13 51.13 -28.04
C LYS A 1248 -5.50 51.05 -28.71
N ARG A 1249 -5.73 50.05 -29.57
CA ARG A 1249 -7.03 49.81 -30.21
C ARG A 1249 -8.14 49.49 -29.20
N ILE A 1250 -7.88 48.62 -28.22
CA ILE A 1250 -8.84 48.29 -27.16
C ILE A 1250 -9.15 49.53 -26.31
N ARG A 1251 -8.14 50.29 -25.86
CA ARG A 1251 -8.37 51.55 -25.13
C ARG A 1251 -9.13 52.59 -25.95
N SER A 1252 -8.90 52.66 -27.27
CA SER A 1252 -9.67 53.54 -28.14
C SER A 1252 -11.13 53.10 -28.27
N ARG A 1253 -11.42 51.79 -28.36
CA ARG A 1253 -12.80 51.26 -28.39
C ARG A 1253 -13.53 51.41 -27.06
N ILE A 1254 -12.88 51.14 -25.93
CA ILE A 1254 -13.49 51.34 -24.60
C ILE A 1254 -13.78 52.83 -24.35
N ARG A 1255 -12.90 53.74 -24.80
CA ARG A 1255 -13.17 55.19 -24.77
C ARG A 1255 -14.26 55.63 -25.75
N HIS A 1256 -14.50 54.87 -26.82
CA HIS A 1256 -15.54 55.20 -27.81
C HIS A 1256 -16.92 54.68 -27.41
N ASN A 1257 -16.98 53.56 -26.68
CA ASN A 1257 -18.22 52.94 -26.16
C ASN A 1257 -18.56 53.37 -24.72
N GLY A 1258 -17.69 54.13 -24.06
CA GLY A 1258 -17.94 54.76 -22.75
C GLY A 1258 -18.35 56.24 -22.86
N LYS A 1259 -18.92 56.63 -24.00
CA LYS A 1259 -19.58 57.92 -24.20
C LYS A 1259 -21.07 57.68 -24.37
#